data_AF-A0AAV1I4P1-F1
#
_entry.id   AF-A0AAV1I4P1-F1
#
_cell.length_a   1.000
_cell.length_b   1.000
_cell.length_c   1.000
_cell.angle_alpha   90.00
_cell.angle_beta   90.00
_cell.angle_gamma   90.00
#
_symmetry.space_group_name_H-M   'P 1'
#
loop_
_entity.id
_entity.type
_entity.pdbx_description
1 polymer ?
#
loop_
_entity_poly.entity_id
_entity_poly.type
_entity_poly.pdbx_seq_one_letter_code
_entity_poly.pdbx_strand_id
1 'polypeptide(L)'
;MDVVKAINRDEVDVTTLGVDTLEKVLELAADRYYNTGDAIISDNVFDDIREVLQAKDPSNRFLQRVGAPVAASKRVTLPYPMRSMNKVKPGGIDLQAWQRHYPGPYTISDKLDGTSAMICYTKRNTGWDVRMFRRGDDRGGFEITPLLKYFLPEELVAAPPPQLQSLGSRSFAVRGEIIMSKRNFSSLDGTFANARSLTNGIVNRKDPDPNVLAKTDFVAYELVHPRIAKSEQMLLLHACGYRLVATMTTRDISDAALASVYSARRRESQYEIDGLIVEAEGPHELPGRDNPKYAFAFKMPLDEQGGIVKVLQVIWAPSKDRMLKPRVQYEPITVGGATMQFATGFNAKFIRDNKLGPGSLIRVVRSGDVIPFIQSVVKPGAAAQMPDVPYVWGDSGVDIFLAGNQENADLTRRRLKHFFSKMNIANISDGLIDKFYQNGMITLSAYLSATAADLQRVDGVQETLADKLVQNIQRGIHDVPLVRVMVASNQFGAGFGERKLHIIVDAMPDILKDTSTIAHLTERVAALEGFSTKTATAFVSNLQAFRRFLLDHPQITVQRHVRNDTRHGRLSGEVFVFTGIRDKAAETRITELGGVVAGSISSKTTILIAKDPSADTLKLQKAREDGIRILGLDDLYVMLE
;
A
#
# COMPACT_ATOMS: atom_id res chain seq x y z
N MET A 1 4.74 10.42 -5.04
CA MET A 1 5.03 11.04 -3.73
C MET A 1 3.85 11.80 -3.16
N ASP A 2 3.08 12.57 -3.93
CA ASP A 2 1.95 13.32 -3.34
C ASP A 2 0.83 12.42 -2.84
N VAL A 3 0.53 11.31 -3.53
CA VAL A 3 -0.38 10.28 -3.02
C VAL A 3 0.13 9.68 -1.71
N VAL A 4 1.44 9.43 -1.59
CA VAL A 4 2.05 8.93 -0.34
C VAL A 4 1.94 9.96 0.78
N LYS A 5 2.20 11.24 0.50
CA LYS A 5 2.01 12.34 1.47
C LYS A 5 0.55 12.47 1.89
N ALA A 6 -0.39 12.30 0.96
CA ALA A 6 -1.82 12.36 1.23
C ALA A 6 -2.31 11.15 2.04
N ILE A 7 -1.76 9.95 1.76
CA ILE A 7 -1.96 8.74 2.58
C ILE A 7 -1.44 8.98 4.01
N ASN A 8 -0.24 9.55 4.16
CA ASN A 8 0.34 9.85 5.48
C ASN A 8 -0.35 10.99 6.24
N ARG A 9 -1.14 11.83 5.55
CA ARG A 9 -1.89 12.97 6.13
C ARG A 9 -3.37 12.66 6.30
N ASP A 10 -3.78 11.42 6.04
CA ASP A 10 -5.18 10.96 6.08
C ASP A 10 -6.11 11.74 5.14
N GLU A 11 -5.55 12.27 4.05
CA GLU A 11 -6.29 13.03 3.03
C GLU A 11 -6.91 12.10 1.97
N VAL A 12 -6.53 10.82 1.95
CA VAL A 12 -6.94 9.83 0.94
C VAL A 12 -7.27 8.49 1.60
N ASP A 13 -8.48 7.99 1.34
CA ASP A 13 -8.87 6.62 1.69
C ASP A 13 -8.26 5.62 0.70
N VAL A 14 -7.35 4.78 1.17
CA VAL A 14 -6.66 3.77 0.38
C VAL A 14 -7.61 2.78 -0.30
N THR A 15 -8.78 2.49 0.27
CA THR A 15 -9.80 1.62 -0.34
C THR A 15 -10.40 2.24 -1.60
N THR A 16 -10.31 3.56 -1.79
CA THR A 16 -10.81 4.28 -2.96
C THR A 16 -9.79 4.38 -4.10
N LEU A 17 -8.52 4.04 -3.84
CA LEU A 17 -7.45 4.10 -4.84
C LEU A 17 -7.56 2.99 -5.88
N GLY A 18 -7.16 3.29 -7.12
CA GLY A 18 -7.09 2.33 -8.21
C GLY A 18 -5.91 1.35 -8.07
N VAL A 19 -6.04 0.16 -8.66
CA VAL A 19 -5.05 -0.94 -8.60
C VAL A 19 -3.65 -0.45 -8.98
N ASP A 20 -3.49 0.27 -10.09
CA ASP A 20 -2.19 0.83 -10.52
C ASP A 20 -1.59 1.82 -9.53
N THR A 21 -2.42 2.58 -8.80
CA THR A 21 -1.94 3.54 -7.81
C THR A 21 -1.49 2.82 -6.54
N LEU A 22 -2.25 1.82 -6.11
CA LEU A 22 -1.89 0.95 -4.99
C LEU A 22 -0.57 0.22 -5.29
N GLU A 23 -0.43 -0.39 -6.48
CA GLU A 23 0.80 -1.06 -6.91
C GLU A 23 1.99 -0.08 -6.93
N LYS A 24 1.86 1.11 -7.53
CA LYS A 24 2.95 2.11 -7.56
C LYS A 24 3.32 2.65 -6.18
N VAL A 25 2.34 2.85 -5.29
CA VAL A 25 2.59 3.28 -3.92
C VAL A 25 3.35 2.19 -3.16
N LEU A 26 2.94 0.94 -3.30
CA LEU A 26 3.62 -0.20 -2.69
C LEU A 26 5.01 -0.42 -3.29
N GLU A 27 5.20 -0.30 -4.60
CA GLU A 27 6.53 -0.38 -5.25
C GLU A 27 7.46 0.74 -4.75
N LEU A 28 6.97 1.98 -4.68
CA LEU A 28 7.75 3.12 -4.20
C LEU A 28 8.05 3.03 -2.69
N ALA A 29 7.08 2.57 -1.90
CA ALA A 29 7.26 2.36 -0.47
C ALA A 29 8.23 1.24 -0.17
N ALA A 30 8.11 0.11 -0.88
CA ALA A 30 9.05 -0.99 -0.79
C ALA A 30 10.45 -0.50 -1.19
N ASP A 31 10.58 0.19 -2.32
CA ASP A 31 11.85 0.75 -2.77
C ASP A 31 12.48 1.67 -1.71
N ARG A 32 11.72 2.65 -1.21
CA ARG A 32 12.23 3.59 -0.20
C ARG A 32 12.60 2.92 1.12
N TYR A 33 11.77 1.98 1.58
CA TYR A 33 12.02 1.17 2.77
C TYR A 33 13.27 0.29 2.64
N TYR A 34 13.41 -0.41 1.51
CA TYR A 34 14.50 -1.37 1.27
C TYR A 34 15.74 -0.78 0.61
N ASN A 35 15.76 0.48 0.13
CA ASN A 35 16.94 1.06 -0.54
C ASN A 35 17.46 2.34 0.10
N THR A 36 16.61 3.10 0.78
CA THR A 36 16.98 4.45 1.27
C THR A 36 16.93 4.59 2.78
N GLY A 37 16.13 3.77 3.47
CA GLY A 37 15.88 3.86 4.91
C GLY A 37 14.85 4.89 5.33
N ASP A 38 14.45 5.71 4.37
CA ASP A 38 13.38 6.68 4.50
C ASP A 38 12.07 5.95 4.24
N ALA A 39 11.54 5.26 5.26
CA ALA A 39 10.24 4.61 5.15
C ALA A 39 9.17 5.69 4.92
N ILE A 40 8.74 5.84 3.67
CA ILE A 40 7.78 6.88 3.28
C ILE A 40 6.34 6.55 3.70
N ILE A 41 6.06 5.32 4.10
CA ILE A 41 4.82 4.86 4.75
C ILE A 41 5.20 3.82 5.81
N SER A 42 4.35 3.60 6.81
CA SER A 42 4.57 2.58 7.84
C SER A 42 4.39 1.16 7.28
N ASP A 43 4.96 0.15 7.96
CA ASP A 43 4.80 -1.27 7.62
C ASP A 43 3.31 -1.69 7.57
N ASN A 44 2.50 -1.13 8.45
CA ASN A 44 1.08 -1.45 8.50
C ASN A 44 0.27 -0.74 7.41
N VAL A 45 0.60 0.51 7.02
CA VAL A 45 -0.01 1.13 5.82
C VAL A 45 0.40 0.40 4.56
N PHE A 46 1.63 -0.11 4.52
CA PHE A 46 2.07 -0.99 3.46
C PHE A 46 1.23 -2.28 3.42
N ASP A 47 1.00 -2.93 4.57
CA ASP A 47 0.14 -4.12 4.68
C ASP A 47 -1.33 -3.79 4.32
N ASP A 48 -1.89 -2.65 4.74
CA ASP A 48 -3.27 -2.23 4.44
C ASP A 48 -3.46 -1.96 2.94
N ILE A 49 -2.54 -1.21 2.31
CA ILE A 49 -2.55 -0.97 0.86
C ILE A 49 -2.38 -2.29 0.11
N ARG A 50 -1.58 -3.21 0.64
CA ARG A 50 -1.38 -4.56 0.08
C ARG A 50 -2.64 -5.43 0.23
N GLU A 51 -3.35 -5.38 1.35
CA GLU A 51 -4.63 -6.07 1.54
C GLU A 51 -5.72 -5.51 0.61
N VAL A 52 -5.80 -4.19 0.47
CA VAL A 52 -6.71 -3.55 -0.49
C VAL A 52 -6.36 -3.94 -1.93
N LEU A 53 -5.07 -3.96 -2.28
CA LEU A 53 -4.63 -4.44 -3.59
C LEU A 53 -4.99 -5.92 -3.78
N GLN A 54 -4.83 -6.76 -2.75
CA GLN A 54 -5.16 -8.18 -2.80
C GLN A 54 -6.65 -8.45 -2.92
N ALA A 55 -7.49 -7.63 -2.30
CA ALA A 55 -8.94 -7.71 -2.48
C ALA A 55 -9.38 -7.26 -3.89
N LYS A 56 -8.67 -6.30 -4.50
CA LYS A 56 -9.04 -5.72 -5.81
C LYS A 56 -8.46 -6.46 -7.01
N ASP A 57 -7.23 -6.95 -6.90
CA ASP A 57 -6.54 -7.74 -7.91
C ASP A 57 -5.65 -8.79 -7.21
N PRO A 58 -6.21 -9.94 -6.80
CA PRO A 58 -5.48 -11.01 -6.14
C PRO A 58 -4.31 -11.55 -6.99
N SER A 59 -4.35 -11.35 -8.30
CA SER A 59 -3.34 -11.79 -9.25
C SER A 59 -2.23 -10.76 -9.51
N ASN A 60 -2.31 -9.60 -8.86
CA ASN A 60 -1.40 -8.49 -9.10
C ASN A 60 0.06 -8.91 -8.89
N ARG A 61 0.94 -8.48 -9.81
CA ARG A 61 2.35 -8.86 -9.81
C ARG A 61 3.07 -8.45 -8.53
N PHE A 62 2.67 -7.34 -7.90
CA PHE A 62 3.22 -6.90 -6.64
C PHE A 62 2.94 -7.88 -5.49
N LEU A 63 1.75 -8.48 -5.43
CA LEU A 63 1.36 -9.42 -4.37
C LEU A 63 2.10 -10.75 -4.44
N GLN A 64 2.52 -11.12 -5.66
CA GLN A 64 3.34 -12.29 -5.95
C GLN A 64 4.84 -12.03 -5.73
N ARG A 65 5.25 -10.79 -5.47
CA ARG A 65 6.63 -10.39 -5.13
C ARG A 65 6.77 -10.23 -3.61
N VAL A 66 7.90 -10.63 -3.05
CA VAL A 66 8.17 -10.54 -1.59
C VAL A 66 9.30 -9.54 -1.28
N GLY A 67 9.06 -8.24 -1.39
CA GLY A 67 10.06 -7.18 -1.09
C GLY A 67 10.50 -6.39 -2.33
N ALA A 68 11.37 -5.38 -2.18
CA ALA A 68 11.81 -4.54 -3.30
C ALA A 68 13.12 -5.03 -3.96
N PRO A 69 13.29 -4.78 -5.28
CA PRO A 69 14.59 -4.89 -5.93
C PRO A 69 15.52 -3.83 -5.33
N VAL A 70 16.69 -4.27 -4.86
CA VAL A 70 17.65 -3.36 -4.22
C VAL A 70 18.70 -2.86 -5.18
N ALA A 71 18.87 -1.54 -5.22
CA ALA A 71 19.68 -0.85 -6.21
C ALA A 71 21.19 -1.11 -6.05
N ALA A 72 21.64 -1.65 -4.91
CA ALA A 72 23.05 -1.68 -4.54
C ALA A 72 23.67 -3.08 -4.37
N SER A 73 22.90 -4.17 -4.31
CA SER A 73 23.43 -5.52 -4.09
C SER A 73 22.95 -6.47 -5.18
N LYS A 74 23.90 -7.19 -5.81
CA LYS A 74 23.58 -8.23 -6.79
C LYS A 74 22.65 -9.24 -6.12
N ARG A 75 21.44 -9.40 -6.66
CA ARG A 75 20.50 -10.42 -6.17
C ARG A 75 21.12 -11.80 -6.34
N VAL A 76 21.01 -12.63 -5.31
CA VAL A 76 21.59 -13.98 -5.28
C VAL A 76 20.55 -14.99 -4.81
N THR A 77 20.67 -16.23 -5.31
CA THR A 77 19.96 -17.36 -4.71
C THR A 77 20.55 -17.59 -3.32
N LEU A 78 19.68 -17.62 -2.31
CA LEU A 78 20.10 -17.86 -0.93
C LEU A 78 20.55 -19.32 -0.77
N PRO A 79 21.65 -19.60 -0.03
CA PRO A 79 22.09 -20.97 0.23
C PRO A 79 21.05 -21.81 0.98
N TYR A 80 20.25 -21.16 1.83
CA TYR A 80 19.15 -21.78 2.56
C TYR A 80 17.90 -20.88 2.50
N PRO A 81 16.67 -21.44 2.46
CA PRO A 81 15.45 -20.66 2.46
C PRO A 81 15.25 -19.85 3.75
N MET A 82 15.04 -18.54 3.62
CA MET A 82 14.74 -17.65 4.75
C MET A 82 13.23 -17.40 4.88
N ARG A 83 12.47 -18.43 5.26
CA ARG A 83 10.99 -18.36 5.36
C ARG A 83 10.53 -17.39 6.47
N SER A 84 9.26 -16.98 6.37
CA SER A 84 8.57 -16.18 7.39
C SER A 84 7.84 -17.10 8.37
N MET A 85 7.22 -16.53 9.39
CA MET A 85 6.36 -17.24 10.33
C MET A 85 4.89 -16.92 10.05
N ASN A 86 4.01 -17.90 10.29
CA ASN A 86 2.56 -17.65 10.29
C ASN A 86 2.20 -16.77 11.50
N LYS A 87 1.41 -15.72 11.27
CA LYS A 87 0.99 -14.78 12.31
C LYS A 87 -0.24 -15.36 13.03
N VAL A 88 -0.21 -15.40 14.36
CA VAL A 88 -1.30 -15.89 15.22
C VAL A 88 -1.67 -14.79 16.21
N LYS A 89 -2.96 -14.44 16.27
CA LYS A 89 -3.53 -13.57 17.30
C LYS A 89 -4.16 -14.43 18.40
N PRO A 90 -4.41 -13.91 19.61
CA PRO A 90 -5.19 -14.60 20.62
C PRO A 90 -6.52 -15.11 20.05
N GLY A 91 -6.85 -16.38 20.29
CA GLY A 91 -8.01 -17.06 19.73
C GLY A 91 -7.96 -17.34 18.22
N GLY A 92 -6.84 -17.02 17.55
CA GLY A 92 -6.70 -17.15 16.09
C GLY A 92 -6.42 -18.57 15.60
N ILE A 93 -6.01 -19.47 16.50
CA ILE A 93 -5.86 -20.90 16.24
C ILE A 93 -6.37 -21.70 17.44
N ASP A 94 -6.74 -22.97 17.20
CA ASP A 94 -6.89 -23.94 18.27
C ASP A 94 -5.49 -24.36 18.76
N LEU A 95 -5.00 -23.67 19.79
CA LEU A 95 -3.71 -23.96 20.42
C LEU A 95 -3.65 -25.39 20.95
N GLN A 96 -4.74 -25.95 21.48
CA GLN A 96 -4.74 -27.31 22.00
C GLN A 96 -4.59 -28.34 20.88
N ALA A 97 -5.24 -28.12 19.73
CA ALA A 97 -5.01 -28.95 18.54
C ALA A 97 -3.57 -28.81 18.03
N TRP A 98 -3.01 -27.61 18.01
CA TRP A 98 -1.62 -27.39 17.61
C TRP A 98 -0.64 -28.09 18.55
N GLN A 99 -0.83 -27.99 19.87
CA GLN A 99 -0.01 -28.67 20.90
C GLN A 99 -0.12 -30.20 20.84
N ARG A 100 -1.28 -30.75 20.42
CA ARG A 100 -1.42 -32.19 20.17
C ARG A 100 -0.62 -32.66 18.96
N HIS A 101 -0.51 -31.82 17.93
CA HIS A 101 0.24 -32.14 16.72
C HIS A 101 1.75 -31.88 16.90
N TYR A 102 2.11 -30.86 17.68
CA TYR A 102 3.48 -30.50 18.03
C TYR A 102 3.63 -30.49 19.57
N PRO A 103 3.90 -31.64 20.19
CA PRO A 103 4.05 -31.71 21.64
C PRO A 103 5.30 -30.96 22.10
N GLY A 104 5.19 -30.31 23.25
CA GLY A 104 6.28 -29.55 23.85
C GLY A 104 7.46 -30.42 24.32
N PRO A 105 8.56 -29.79 24.80
CA PRO A 105 8.62 -28.39 25.23
C PRO A 105 8.60 -27.39 24.07
N TYR A 106 8.30 -26.13 24.38
CA TYR A 106 8.26 -25.01 23.46
C TYR A 106 9.34 -24.00 23.83
N THR A 107 10.08 -23.52 22.84
CA THR A 107 10.95 -22.37 22.96
C THR A 107 10.18 -21.11 22.55
N ILE A 108 10.07 -20.16 23.47
CA ILE A 108 9.51 -18.83 23.24
C ILE A 108 10.66 -17.85 23.11
N SER A 109 10.69 -17.06 22.04
CA SER A 109 11.70 -16.01 21.83
C SER A 109 11.08 -14.67 21.48
N ASP A 110 11.80 -13.59 21.78
CA ASP A 110 11.45 -12.24 21.34
C ASP A 110 11.37 -12.20 19.81
N LYS A 111 10.23 -11.76 19.25
CA LYS A 111 10.15 -11.49 17.82
C LYS A 111 10.76 -10.11 17.55
N LEU A 112 12.05 -10.10 17.23
CA LEU A 112 12.83 -8.90 16.97
C LEU A 112 12.28 -8.15 15.75
N ASP A 113 12.18 -6.83 15.87
CA ASP A 113 11.67 -5.94 14.82
C ASP A 113 12.82 -5.29 14.03
N GLY A 114 13.49 -6.09 13.19
CA GLY A 114 14.69 -5.65 12.45
C GLY A 114 14.74 -6.12 10.99
N THR A 115 15.94 -6.44 10.54
CA THR A 115 16.23 -6.98 9.20
C THR A 115 16.81 -8.40 9.30
N SER A 116 16.05 -9.40 8.86
CA SER A 116 16.52 -10.80 8.86
C SER A 116 17.76 -11.00 7.99
N ALA A 117 18.79 -11.60 8.57
CA ALA A 117 20.05 -11.93 7.93
C ALA A 117 20.55 -13.33 8.29
N MET A 118 21.42 -13.88 7.44
CA MET A 118 21.99 -15.21 7.56
C MET A 118 23.46 -15.17 7.21
N ILE A 119 24.29 -15.74 8.07
CA ILE A 119 25.72 -15.93 7.84
C ILE A 119 25.93 -17.38 7.43
N CYS A 120 26.63 -17.60 6.33
CA CYS A 120 26.99 -18.93 5.86
C CYS A 120 28.51 -19.09 5.85
N TYR A 121 28.97 -20.18 6.45
CA TYR A 121 30.36 -20.64 6.44
C TYR A 121 30.46 -21.85 5.52
N THR A 122 31.36 -21.83 4.54
CA THR A 122 31.59 -22.97 3.64
C THR A 122 33.07 -23.33 3.58
N LYS A 123 33.43 -24.58 3.87
CA LYS A 123 34.83 -25.03 3.81
C LYS A 123 35.28 -25.20 2.35
N ARG A 124 36.24 -24.38 1.93
CA ARG A 124 36.95 -24.48 0.64
C ARG A 124 38.35 -25.07 0.84
N ASN A 125 39.04 -25.37 -0.25
CA ASN A 125 40.45 -25.82 -0.21
C ASN A 125 41.39 -24.71 0.29
N THR A 126 41.01 -23.44 0.12
CA THR A 126 41.79 -22.25 0.50
C THR A 126 41.46 -21.71 1.90
N GLY A 127 40.54 -22.35 2.64
CA GLY A 127 40.08 -21.86 3.94
C GLY A 127 38.55 -21.85 4.07
N TRP A 128 38.03 -21.01 4.96
CA TRP A 128 36.59 -20.81 5.13
C TRP A 128 36.10 -19.64 4.26
N ASP A 129 35.07 -19.86 3.45
CA ASP A 129 34.34 -18.84 2.71
C ASP A 129 33.15 -18.41 3.57
N VAL A 130 33.22 -17.19 4.13
CA VAL A 130 32.21 -16.63 5.04
C VAL A 130 31.44 -15.54 4.32
N ARG A 131 30.12 -15.71 4.23
CA ARG A 131 29.24 -14.76 3.54
C ARG A 131 28.05 -14.41 4.38
N MET A 132 27.56 -13.19 4.21
CA MET A 132 26.34 -12.72 4.86
C MET A 132 25.29 -12.39 3.80
N PHE A 133 24.08 -12.86 4.04
CA PHE A 133 22.94 -12.63 3.19
C PHE A 133 21.82 -12.01 3.99
N ARG A 134 21.05 -11.14 3.37
CA ARG A 134 19.75 -10.70 3.91
C ARG A 134 18.61 -11.29 3.11
N ARG A 135 17.47 -11.41 3.77
CA ARG A 135 16.25 -11.88 3.13
C ARG A 135 15.81 -10.90 2.02
N GLY A 136 15.51 -11.44 0.85
CA GLY A 136 14.84 -10.74 -0.24
C GLY A 136 13.45 -11.32 -0.44
N ASP A 137 13.16 -11.74 -1.67
CA ASP A 137 11.86 -12.27 -2.08
C ASP A 137 11.88 -13.76 -2.44
N ASP A 138 10.78 -14.22 -3.04
CA ASP A 138 10.59 -15.56 -3.62
C ASP A 138 11.63 -15.94 -4.69
N ARG A 139 12.34 -14.95 -5.26
CA ARG A 139 13.37 -15.12 -6.30
C ARG A 139 14.79 -15.04 -5.74
N GLY A 140 14.98 -14.88 -4.43
CA GLY A 140 16.30 -14.85 -3.79
C GLY A 140 16.50 -13.68 -2.83
N GLY A 141 17.72 -13.58 -2.30
CA GLY A 141 18.13 -12.55 -1.35
C GLY A 141 19.24 -11.67 -1.88
N PHE A 142 19.92 -11.01 -0.96
CA PHE A 142 21.00 -10.07 -1.29
C PHE A 142 22.23 -10.41 -0.46
N GLU A 143 23.38 -10.49 -1.14
CA GLU A 143 24.66 -10.66 -0.45
C GLU A 143 25.11 -9.31 0.13
N ILE A 144 25.41 -9.31 1.43
CA ILE A 144 25.85 -8.15 2.22
C ILE A 144 27.14 -8.46 2.98
N THR A 145 27.96 -9.39 2.47
CA THR A 145 29.24 -9.83 3.06
C THR A 145 30.16 -8.68 3.52
N PRO A 146 30.29 -7.54 2.80
CA PRO A 146 31.13 -6.43 3.28
C PRO A 146 30.72 -5.83 4.63
N LEU A 147 29.46 -6.02 5.06
CA LEU A 147 28.95 -5.49 6.31
C LEU A 147 29.25 -6.38 7.53
N LEU A 148 29.68 -7.63 7.31
CA LEU A 148 29.85 -8.64 8.35
C LEU A 148 30.76 -8.15 9.50
N LYS A 149 31.82 -7.40 9.16
CA LYS A 149 32.78 -6.79 10.11
C LYS A 149 32.19 -5.79 11.10
N TYR A 150 31.01 -5.22 10.81
CA TYR A 150 30.35 -4.28 11.72
C TYR A 150 29.46 -4.98 12.74
N PHE A 151 29.06 -6.22 12.46
CA PHE A 151 28.08 -6.95 13.27
C PHE A 151 28.69 -8.05 14.12
N LEU A 152 29.87 -8.56 13.71
CA LEU A 152 30.54 -9.67 14.36
C LEU A 152 32.01 -9.32 14.67
N PRO A 153 32.58 -9.90 15.74
CA PRO A 153 34.01 -9.83 16.00
C PRO A 153 34.81 -10.56 14.91
N GLU A 154 36.09 -10.19 14.76
CA GLU A 154 36.95 -10.62 13.67
C GLU A 154 37.09 -12.15 13.58
N GLU A 155 37.09 -12.84 14.72
CA GLU A 155 37.20 -14.29 14.79
C GLU A 155 36.00 -15.00 14.13
N LEU A 156 34.80 -14.44 14.29
CA LEU A 156 33.57 -14.94 13.66
C LEU A 156 33.49 -14.55 12.18
N VAL A 157 34.15 -13.47 11.76
CA VAL A 157 34.26 -13.08 10.35
C VAL A 157 35.17 -14.05 9.58
N ALA A 158 36.23 -14.55 10.22
CA ALA A 158 37.25 -15.37 9.58
C ALA A 158 36.84 -16.84 9.41
N ALA A 159 36.19 -17.44 10.39
CA ALA A 159 35.87 -18.87 10.39
C ALA A 159 34.70 -19.20 11.35
N PRO A 160 33.99 -20.34 11.16
CA PRO A 160 33.06 -20.82 12.16
C PRO A 160 33.84 -21.18 13.45
N PRO A 161 33.31 -20.90 14.66
CA PRO A 161 33.97 -21.24 15.91
C PRO A 161 34.28 -22.74 16.05
N PRO A 162 35.32 -23.13 16.82
CA PRO A 162 35.65 -24.54 17.07
C PRO A 162 34.47 -25.37 17.57
N GLN A 163 33.64 -24.79 18.43
CA GLN A 163 32.42 -25.41 18.96
C GLN A 163 31.40 -25.71 17.85
N LEU A 164 31.29 -24.82 16.84
CA LEU A 164 30.43 -25.07 15.69
C LEU A 164 31.05 -26.13 14.78
N GLN A 165 32.38 -26.07 14.59
CA GLN A 165 33.14 -27.04 13.79
C GLN A 165 33.08 -28.47 14.37
N SER A 166 32.91 -28.64 15.68
CA SER A 166 32.84 -29.97 16.31
C SER A 166 31.61 -30.78 15.89
N LEU A 167 30.63 -30.15 15.24
CA LEU A 167 29.51 -30.87 14.60
C LEU A 167 29.94 -31.63 13.33
N GLY A 168 31.19 -31.51 12.89
CA GLY A 168 31.75 -32.27 11.77
C GLY A 168 31.24 -31.85 10.38
N SER A 169 30.45 -30.77 10.29
CA SER A 169 29.93 -30.28 9.01
C SER A 169 30.95 -29.43 8.25
N ARG A 170 30.91 -29.52 6.91
CA ARG A 170 31.68 -28.65 6.01
C ARG A 170 30.99 -27.33 5.71
N SER A 171 29.75 -27.14 6.16
CA SER A 171 29.01 -25.90 6.00
C SER A 171 28.14 -25.59 7.21
N PHE A 172 28.02 -24.31 7.55
CA PHE A 172 27.21 -23.83 8.66
C PHE A 172 26.38 -22.63 8.23
N ALA A 173 25.18 -22.50 8.77
CA ALA A 173 24.33 -21.35 8.52
C ALA A 173 23.67 -20.85 9.81
N VAL A 174 24.00 -19.62 10.21
CA VAL A 174 23.45 -18.97 11.41
C VAL A 174 22.54 -17.85 10.97
N ARG A 175 21.30 -17.85 11.45
CA ARG A 175 20.30 -16.83 11.14
C ARG A 175 20.04 -15.95 12.36
N GLY A 176 19.85 -14.66 12.07
CA GLY A 176 19.64 -13.64 13.07
C GLY A 176 18.92 -12.42 12.49
N GLU A 177 18.75 -11.42 13.33
CA GLU A 177 18.18 -10.14 12.97
C GLU A 177 19.25 -9.06 13.12
N ILE A 178 19.46 -8.25 12.07
CA ILE A 178 20.20 -7.00 12.19
C ILE A 178 19.23 -5.98 12.80
N ILE A 179 19.56 -5.45 13.97
CA ILE A 179 18.66 -4.59 14.75
C ILE A 179 19.44 -3.58 15.60
N MET A 180 18.84 -2.43 15.88
CA MET A 180 19.41 -1.44 16.79
C MET A 180 18.75 -1.54 18.17
N SER A 181 19.54 -1.52 19.23
CA SER A 181 19.01 -1.50 20.60
C SER A 181 18.24 -0.20 20.90
N LYS A 182 17.24 -0.28 21.78
CA LYS A 182 16.47 0.89 22.24
C LYS A 182 17.37 1.99 22.78
N ARG A 183 18.41 1.60 23.53
CA ARG A 183 19.42 2.52 24.08
C ARG A 183 20.20 3.24 22.98
N ASN A 184 20.68 2.51 21.98
CA ASN A 184 21.46 3.10 20.88
C ASN A 184 20.58 4.01 20.02
N PHE A 185 19.33 3.62 19.77
CA PHE A 185 18.38 4.44 19.02
C PHE A 185 18.06 5.75 19.74
N SER A 186 17.80 5.73 21.05
CA SER A 186 17.58 6.95 21.85
C SER A 186 18.79 7.89 21.91
N SER A 187 19.99 7.41 21.55
CA SER A 187 21.21 8.23 21.48
C SER A 187 21.39 8.97 20.15
N LEU A 188 20.51 8.73 19.18
CA LEU A 188 20.54 9.37 17.87
C LEU A 188 19.61 10.58 17.85
N ASP A 189 19.96 11.58 17.05
CA ASP A 189 19.10 12.74 16.83
C ASP A 189 17.74 12.28 16.27
N GLY A 190 16.65 12.83 16.79
CA GLY A 190 15.26 12.37 16.61
C GLY A 190 14.68 12.53 15.19
N THR A 191 15.51 12.49 14.16
CA THR A 191 15.15 12.61 12.75
C THR A 191 14.56 11.32 12.15
N PHE A 192 14.62 10.19 12.87
CA PHE A 192 14.18 8.89 12.37
C PHE A 192 12.92 8.40 13.07
N ALA A 193 11.94 7.91 12.29
CA ALA A 193 10.63 7.52 12.81
C ALA A 193 10.66 6.27 13.73
N ASN A 194 11.51 5.29 13.43
CA ASN A 194 11.71 4.10 14.27
C ASN A 194 13.07 3.41 13.95
N ALA A 195 13.53 2.57 14.88
CA ALA A 195 14.80 1.86 14.80
C ALA A 195 14.87 0.88 13.61
N ARG A 196 13.74 0.25 13.24
CA ARG A 196 13.67 -0.74 12.15
C ARG A 196 13.89 -0.09 10.78
N SER A 197 13.21 1.01 10.50
CA SER A 197 13.35 1.76 9.24
C SER A 197 14.78 2.27 9.07
N LEU A 198 15.39 2.78 10.15
CA LEU A 198 16.80 3.18 10.15
C LEU A 198 17.73 2.00 9.85
N THR A 199 17.53 0.87 10.53
CA THR A 199 18.37 -0.34 10.36
C THR A 199 18.25 -0.91 8.95
N ASN A 200 17.03 -1.04 8.43
CA ASN A 200 16.80 -1.45 7.04
C ASN A 200 17.47 -0.47 6.07
N GLY A 201 17.36 0.83 6.35
CA GLY A 201 17.98 1.86 5.53
C GLY A 201 19.47 1.76 5.41
N ILE A 202 20.14 1.72 6.55
CA ILE A 202 21.59 1.75 6.59
C ILE A 202 22.18 0.48 5.95
N VAL A 203 21.58 -0.69 6.19
CA VAL A 203 22.05 -1.97 5.61
C VAL A 203 21.93 -2.00 4.08
N ASN A 204 21.05 -1.18 3.50
CA ASN A 204 20.77 -1.18 2.07
C ASN A 204 21.46 -0.06 1.27
N ARG A 205 22.13 0.88 1.95
CA ARG A 205 22.89 1.93 1.27
C ARG A 205 24.12 1.35 0.60
N LYS A 206 24.45 1.91 -0.58
CA LYS A 206 25.69 1.60 -1.29
C LYS A 206 26.92 1.96 -0.45
N ASP A 207 26.86 3.13 0.19
CA ASP A 207 27.88 3.65 1.11
C ASP A 207 27.21 3.92 2.47
N PRO A 208 27.12 2.91 3.35
CA PRO A 208 26.48 3.06 4.65
C PRO A 208 27.40 3.79 5.65
N ASP A 209 26.83 4.68 6.45
CA ASP A 209 27.55 5.39 7.52
C ASP A 209 28.08 4.40 8.58
N PRO A 210 29.41 4.26 8.74
CA PRO A 210 30.01 3.35 9.71
C PRO A 210 29.61 3.66 11.15
N ASN A 211 29.33 4.92 11.50
CA ASN A 211 28.96 5.31 12.87
C ASN A 211 27.56 4.81 13.24
N VAL A 212 26.65 4.78 12.27
CA VAL A 212 25.31 4.23 12.45
C VAL A 212 25.35 2.71 12.47
N LEU A 213 26.15 2.08 11.59
CA LEU A 213 26.35 0.63 11.57
C LEU A 213 26.97 0.11 12.87
N ALA A 214 27.94 0.83 13.45
CA ALA A 214 28.55 0.46 14.74
C ALA A 214 27.56 0.47 15.92
N LYS A 215 26.37 1.08 15.76
CA LYS A 215 25.28 1.08 16.74
C LYS A 215 24.23 -0.01 16.48
N THR A 216 24.34 -0.76 15.39
CA THR A 216 23.49 -1.90 15.06
C THR A 216 24.14 -3.21 15.44
N ASP A 217 23.33 -4.20 15.76
CA ASP A 217 23.74 -5.51 16.24
C ASP A 217 23.21 -6.61 15.33
N PHE A 218 23.94 -7.72 15.19
CA PHE A 218 23.38 -8.97 14.71
C PHE A 218 23.02 -9.87 15.89
N VAL A 219 21.73 -10.15 16.04
CA VAL A 219 21.20 -10.96 17.14
C VAL A 219 20.74 -12.31 16.58
N ALA A 220 21.50 -13.36 16.87
CA ALA A 220 21.25 -14.71 16.37
C ALA A 220 20.06 -15.37 17.07
N TYR A 221 19.26 -16.11 16.31
CA TYR A 221 18.08 -16.82 16.81
C TYR A 221 17.91 -18.25 16.28
N GLU A 222 18.72 -18.69 15.31
CA GLU A 222 18.60 -20.03 14.73
C GLU A 222 19.93 -20.48 14.11
N LEU A 223 20.27 -21.75 14.31
CA LEU A 223 21.26 -22.47 13.51
C LEU A 223 20.51 -23.27 12.44
N VAL A 224 20.52 -22.77 11.21
CA VAL A 224 19.81 -23.36 10.07
C VAL A 224 20.49 -24.64 9.59
N HIS A 225 21.83 -24.69 9.68
CA HIS A 225 22.61 -25.86 9.29
C HIS A 225 23.90 -25.98 10.11
N PRO A 226 24.27 -27.20 10.57
CA PRO A 226 23.45 -28.41 10.56
C PRO A 226 22.25 -28.28 11.53
N ARG A 227 21.18 -29.02 11.28
CA ARG A 227 19.98 -28.97 12.13
C ARG A 227 20.16 -29.80 13.39
N ILE A 228 20.01 -29.14 14.53
CA ILE A 228 19.95 -29.74 15.87
C ILE A 228 18.73 -29.17 16.62
N ALA A 229 18.45 -29.65 17.84
CA ALA A 229 17.28 -29.19 18.58
C ALA A 229 17.39 -27.70 18.94
N LYS A 230 16.28 -26.95 18.92
CA LYS A 230 16.31 -25.49 19.10
C LYS A 230 17.04 -25.06 20.37
N SER A 231 16.79 -25.75 21.48
CA SER A 231 17.47 -25.53 22.76
C SER A 231 18.99 -25.74 22.65
N GLU A 232 19.44 -26.80 21.99
CA GLU A 232 20.85 -27.07 21.71
C GLU A 232 21.47 -26.00 20.79
N GLN A 233 20.72 -25.52 19.78
CA GLN A 233 21.17 -24.43 18.91
C GLN A 233 21.49 -23.19 19.73
N MET A 234 20.59 -22.78 20.64
CA MET A 234 20.79 -21.58 21.44
C MET A 234 22.00 -21.71 22.38
N LEU A 235 22.15 -22.86 23.04
CA LEU A 235 23.33 -23.13 23.88
C LEU A 235 24.63 -23.11 23.09
N LEU A 236 24.63 -23.73 21.91
CA LEU A 236 25.81 -23.78 21.05
C LEU A 236 26.19 -22.40 20.51
N LEU A 237 25.21 -21.63 20.01
CA LEU A 237 25.45 -20.28 19.52
C LEU A 237 25.92 -19.35 20.65
N HIS A 238 25.44 -19.56 21.88
CA HIS A 238 25.95 -18.84 23.06
C HIS A 238 27.43 -19.15 23.30
N ALA A 239 27.78 -20.44 23.33
CA ALA A 239 29.16 -20.90 23.52
C ALA A 239 30.11 -20.45 22.39
N CYS A 240 29.56 -20.20 21.20
CA CYS A 240 30.26 -19.63 20.05
C CYS A 240 30.48 -18.11 20.14
N GLY A 241 29.94 -17.43 21.17
CA GLY A 241 30.10 -15.98 21.36
C GLY A 241 29.13 -15.12 20.54
N TYR A 242 28.09 -15.71 19.94
CA TYR A 242 27.05 -14.91 19.29
C TYR A 242 26.20 -14.16 20.32
N ARG A 243 25.79 -12.95 19.98
CA ARG A 243 24.69 -12.29 20.68
C ARG A 243 23.39 -13.01 20.34
N LEU A 244 22.62 -13.39 21.36
CA LEU A 244 21.41 -14.19 21.18
C LEU A 244 20.14 -13.40 21.44
N VAL A 245 19.08 -13.80 20.75
CA VAL A 245 17.73 -13.42 21.10
C VAL A 245 17.38 -13.97 22.49
N ALA A 246 16.65 -13.20 23.28
CA ALA A 246 16.16 -13.70 24.56
C ALA A 246 15.16 -14.83 24.33
N THR A 247 15.35 -15.93 25.05
CA THR A 247 14.56 -17.15 24.96
C THR A 247 14.13 -17.65 26.33
N MET A 248 13.01 -18.38 26.37
CA MET A 248 12.63 -19.23 27.49
C MET A 248 12.05 -20.55 26.97
N THR A 249 12.17 -21.61 27.76
CA THR A 249 11.59 -22.92 27.45
C THR A 249 10.45 -23.22 28.43
N THR A 250 9.29 -23.62 27.92
CA THR A 250 8.11 -23.97 28.71
C THR A 250 7.41 -25.19 28.13
N ARG A 251 6.67 -25.94 28.94
CA ARG A 251 5.76 -26.99 28.46
C ARG A 251 4.32 -26.51 28.33
N ASP A 252 3.99 -25.40 28.96
CA ASP A 252 2.64 -24.88 29.04
C ASP A 252 2.57 -23.56 28.26
N ILE A 253 1.77 -23.58 27.19
CA ILE A 253 1.41 -22.39 26.42
C ILE A 253 -0.11 -22.25 26.38
N SER A 254 -0.56 -21.02 26.51
CA SER A 254 -1.95 -20.60 26.32
C SER A 254 -1.94 -19.15 25.86
N ASP A 255 -3.03 -18.67 25.26
CA ASP A 255 -3.11 -17.27 24.84
C ASP A 255 -2.84 -16.31 26.00
N ALA A 256 -3.37 -16.59 27.19
CA ALA A 256 -3.15 -15.79 28.39
C ALA A 256 -1.69 -15.81 28.86
N ALA A 257 -1.04 -16.99 28.85
CA ALA A 257 0.37 -17.11 29.21
C ALA A 257 1.27 -16.38 28.21
N LEU A 258 1.03 -16.55 26.91
CA LEU A 258 1.78 -15.87 25.84
C LEU A 258 1.59 -14.35 25.89
N ALA A 259 0.38 -13.87 26.18
CA ALA A 259 0.11 -12.45 26.36
C ALA A 259 0.88 -11.85 27.56
N SER A 260 0.93 -12.57 28.68
CA SER A 260 1.69 -12.17 29.87
C SER A 260 3.19 -12.10 29.58
N VAL A 261 3.74 -13.15 28.95
CA VAL A 261 5.15 -13.20 28.53
C VAL A 261 5.45 -12.04 27.57
N TYR A 262 4.62 -11.82 26.56
CA TYR A 262 4.82 -10.73 25.59
C TYR A 262 4.86 -9.37 26.28
N SER A 263 3.95 -9.11 27.22
CA SER A 263 3.87 -7.86 27.96
C SER A 263 5.13 -7.60 28.80
N ALA A 264 5.66 -8.63 29.46
CA ALA A 264 6.91 -8.54 30.22
C ALA A 264 8.10 -8.29 29.29
N ARG A 265 8.26 -9.13 28.26
CA ARG A 265 9.35 -9.03 27.28
C ARG A 265 9.37 -7.68 26.57
N ARG A 266 8.22 -7.09 26.23
CA ARG A 266 8.18 -5.78 25.57
C ARG A 266 8.79 -4.66 26.42
N ARG A 267 8.64 -4.72 27.75
CA ARG A 267 9.27 -3.77 28.69
C ARG A 267 10.76 -4.06 28.89
N GLU A 268 11.13 -5.32 29.00
CA GLU A 268 12.48 -5.75 29.41
C GLU A 268 13.46 -5.90 28.25
N SER A 269 12.97 -6.16 27.03
CA SER A 269 13.84 -6.44 25.89
C SER A 269 14.66 -5.21 25.52
N GLN A 270 15.95 -5.45 25.29
CA GLN A 270 16.92 -4.45 24.84
C GLN A 270 16.60 -3.90 23.45
N TYR A 271 15.81 -4.65 22.68
CA TYR A 271 15.43 -4.35 21.31
C TYR A 271 13.92 -4.12 21.20
N GLU A 272 13.50 -3.46 20.13
CA GLU A 272 12.08 -3.41 19.76
C GLU A 272 11.61 -4.80 19.33
N ILE A 273 10.44 -5.21 19.82
CA ILE A 273 9.82 -6.50 19.51
C ILE A 273 8.39 -6.26 19.02
N ASP A 274 7.94 -7.03 18.04
CA ASP A 274 6.59 -6.92 17.45
C ASP A 274 5.72 -8.18 17.69
N GLY A 275 6.16 -9.04 18.60
CA GLY A 275 5.48 -10.27 19.00
C GLY A 275 6.40 -11.23 19.76
N LEU A 276 5.96 -12.48 19.85
CA LEU A 276 6.78 -13.62 20.28
C LEU A 276 6.87 -14.64 19.15
N ILE A 277 7.98 -15.34 19.03
CA ILE A 277 8.07 -16.57 18.25
C ILE A 277 7.91 -17.75 19.21
N VAL A 278 6.93 -18.61 18.93
CA VAL A 278 6.71 -19.86 19.65
C VAL A 278 7.10 -21.00 18.71
N GLU A 279 8.04 -21.83 19.14
CA GLU A 279 8.58 -22.94 18.36
C GLU A 279 8.55 -24.22 19.20
N ALA A 280 7.96 -25.29 18.67
CA ALA A 280 8.02 -26.60 19.32
C ALA A 280 9.42 -27.20 19.20
N GLU A 281 9.88 -27.90 20.23
CA GLU A 281 11.20 -28.53 20.23
C GLU A 281 11.29 -29.65 19.18
N GLY A 282 12.49 -29.89 18.67
CA GLY A 282 12.83 -31.00 17.78
C GLY A 282 13.99 -30.63 16.87
N PRO A 283 14.52 -31.56 16.08
CA PRO A 283 14.91 -31.24 14.71
C PRO A 283 13.66 -31.35 13.82
N HIS A 284 13.10 -30.22 13.39
CA HIS A 284 12.04 -30.20 12.37
C HIS A 284 12.65 -30.05 10.98
N GLU A 285 12.00 -30.63 9.96
CA GLU A 285 12.45 -30.48 8.57
C GLU A 285 12.39 -29.01 8.09
N LEU A 286 13.25 -28.67 7.12
CA LEU A 286 13.14 -27.38 6.43
C LEU A 286 11.80 -27.34 5.69
N PRO A 287 10.94 -26.35 5.96
CA PRO A 287 9.71 -26.22 5.19
C PRO A 287 10.09 -25.86 3.75
N GLY A 288 9.52 -26.60 2.79
CA GLY A 288 9.79 -26.44 1.36
C GLY A 288 9.41 -25.05 0.85
N ARG A 289 8.20 -24.91 0.28
CA ARG A 289 7.64 -23.60 -0.12
C ARG A 289 6.91 -22.88 1.00
N ASP A 290 6.34 -23.61 1.95
CA ASP A 290 5.48 -23.05 2.99
C ASP A 290 6.28 -22.46 4.17
N ASN A 291 5.57 -21.76 5.06
CA ASN A 291 6.10 -21.38 6.37
C ASN A 291 6.14 -22.60 7.31
N PRO A 292 7.04 -22.65 8.30
CA PRO A 292 7.09 -23.74 9.26
C PRO A 292 5.77 -23.82 10.02
N LYS A 293 5.22 -25.04 10.14
CA LYS A 293 3.98 -25.31 10.89
C LYS A 293 4.24 -25.59 12.37
N TYR A 294 5.46 -26.03 12.70
CA TYR A 294 5.97 -26.26 14.06
C TYR A 294 6.32 -24.97 14.83
N ALA A 295 6.17 -23.80 14.19
CA ALA A 295 6.42 -22.51 14.82
C ALA A 295 5.43 -21.45 14.33
N PHE A 296 5.17 -20.45 15.16
CA PHE A 296 4.33 -19.32 14.80
C PHE A 296 4.76 -18.02 15.49
N ALA A 297 4.36 -16.89 14.91
CA ALA A 297 4.54 -15.57 15.48
C ALA A 297 3.26 -15.14 16.22
N PHE A 298 3.29 -15.19 17.55
CA PHE A 298 2.21 -14.70 18.40
C PHE A 298 2.23 -13.17 18.46
N LYS A 299 1.12 -12.54 18.08
CA LYS A 299 0.96 -11.08 18.05
C LYS A 299 -0.29 -10.66 18.81
N MET A 300 -0.13 -9.79 19.81
CA MET A 300 -1.27 -9.21 20.50
C MET A 300 -2.08 -8.29 19.57
N PRO A 301 -3.43 -8.27 19.68
CA PRO A 301 -4.26 -7.29 19.00
C PRO A 301 -3.87 -5.88 19.44
N LEU A 302 -4.07 -4.92 18.55
CA LEU A 302 -3.72 -3.50 18.70
C LEU A 302 -4.51 -2.77 19.82
N ASP A 303 -5.18 -3.48 20.73
CA ASP A 303 -6.03 -2.89 21.78
C ASP A 303 -5.23 -2.03 22.78
N GLU A 304 -3.91 -2.20 22.84
CA GLU A 304 -3.00 -1.34 23.62
C GLU A 304 -2.39 -0.17 22.80
N GLN A 305 -2.64 -0.09 21.48
CA GLN A 305 -2.28 1.05 20.63
C GLN A 305 -3.43 2.06 20.54
N GLY A 306 -4.09 2.30 21.67
CA GLY A 306 -5.22 3.18 21.79
C GLY A 306 -5.37 3.70 23.21
N GLY A 307 -6.29 4.62 23.41
CA GLY A 307 -6.58 5.15 24.73
C GLY A 307 -7.97 5.74 24.81
N ILE A 308 -8.44 5.92 26.04
CA ILE A 308 -9.66 6.68 26.29
C ILE A 308 -9.26 8.15 26.32
N VAL A 309 -9.85 8.92 25.41
CA VAL A 309 -9.61 10.36 25.28
C VAL A 309 -10.93 11.11 25.39
N LYS A 310 -10.84 12.35 25.85
CA LYS A 310 -11.99 13.24 25.93
C LYS A 310 -12.14 14.02 24.62
N VAL A 311 -13.35 14.01 24.06
CA VAL A 311 -13.71 14.80 22.88
C VAL A 311 -13.73 16.28 23.26
N LEU A 312 -13.03 17.10 22.46
CA LEU A 312 -13.02 18.55 22.58
C LEU A 312 -14.13 19.17 21.72
N GLN A 313 -14.26 18.73 20.47
CA GLN A 313 -15.29 19.19 19.54
C GLN A 313 -15.44 18.26 18.32
N VAL A 314 -16.55 18.39 17.61
CA VAL A 314 -16.81 17.79 16.30
C VAL A 314 -16.75 18.89 15.24
N ILE A 315 -15.76 18.81 14.36
CA ILE A 315 -15.55 19.75 13.25
C ILE A 315 -16.28 19.22 12.01
N TRP A 316 -17.09 20.06 11.40
CA TRP A 316 -17.85 19.73 10.20
C TRP A 316 -17.32 20.49 9.00
N ALA A 317 -16.86 19.77 7.98
CA ALA A 317 -16.39 20.38 6.74
C ALA A 317 -17.20 19.83 5.54
N PRO A 318 -17.64 20.70 4.62
CA PRO A 318 -18.28 20.24 3.39
C PRO A 318 -17.26 19.58 2.46
N SER A 319 -17.64 18.44 1.89
CA SER A 319 -16.91 17.83 0.78
C SER A 319 -17.21 18.56 -0.53
N LYS A 320 -16.50 18.21 -1.62
CA LYS A 320 -16.79 18.70 -2.99
C LYS A 320 -18.24 18.41 -3.44
N ASP A 321 -18.85 17.38 -2.86
CA ASP A 321 -20.22 16.92 -3.11
C ASP A 321 -21.21 17.48 -2.07
N ARG A 322 -20.80 18.52 -1.33
CA ARG A 322 -21.60 19.21 -0.29
C ARG A 322 -21.96 18.38 0.94
N MET A 323 -21.50 17.13 1.01
CA MET A 323 -21.66 16.26 2.17
C MET A 323 -20.82 16.77 3.33
N LEU A 324 -21.44 17.01 4.49
CA LEU A 324 -20.74 17.49 5.68
C LEU A 324 -20.14 16.27 6.41
N LYS A 325 -18.81 16.17 6.40
CA LYS A 325 -18.12 15.06 7.06
C LYS A 325 -17.65 15.47 8.46
N PRO A 326 -17.99 14.69 9.51
CA PRO A 326 -17.58 14.98 10.86
C PRO A 326 -16.14 14.49 11.11
N ARG A 327 -15.32 15.37 11.68
CA ARG A 327 -14.00 15.06 12.22
C ARG A 327 -14.02 15.34 13.72
N VAL A 328 -13.74 14.34 14.53
CA VAL A 328 -13.76 14.46 15.98
C VAL A 328 -12.37 14.88 16.46
N GLN A 329 -12.27 16.03 17.10
CA GLN A 329 -11.08 16.47 17.80
C GLN A 329 -11.17 16.06 19.27
N TYR A 330 -10.08 15.51 19.80
CA TYR A 330 -10.00 15.04 21.18
C TYR A 330 -8.68 15.48 21.83
N GLU A 331 -8.59 15.36 23.15
CA GLU A 331 -7.36 15.64 23.91
C GLU A 331 -6.19 14.83 23.35
N PRO A 332 -5.05 15.47 23.00
CA PRO A 332 -3.94 14.77 22.38
C PRO A 332 -3.46 13.57 23.20
N ILE A 333 -3.30 12.43 22.54
CA ILE A 333 -2.75 11.22 23.15
C ILE A 333 -1.54 10.74 22.35
N THR A 334 -0.48 10.37 23.06
CA THR A 334 0.72 9.79 22.44
C THR A 334 0.63 8.27 22.47
N VAL A 335 0.58 7.67 21.28
CA VAL A 335 0.52 6.21 21.11
C VAL A 335 1.61 5.80 20.13
N GLY A 336 2.55 4.96 20.55
CA GLY A 336 3.65 4.51 19.69
C GLY A 336 4.50 5.66 19.15
N GLY A 337 4.80 6.67 19.98
CA GLY A 337 5.66 7.81 19.61
C GLY A 337 5.02 8.90 18.75
N ALA A 338 3.78 8.72 18.28
CA ALA A 338 3.04 9.74 17.54
C ALA A 338 1.90 10.32 18.38
N THR A 339 1.74 11.65 18.34
CA THR A 339 0.64 12.35 18.99
C THR A 339 -0.58 12.41 18.06
N MET A 340 -1.69 11.84 18.51
CA MET A 340 -2.96 11.80 17.80
C MET A 340 -3.97 12.70 18.50
N GLN A 341 -4.73 13.48 17.74
CA GLN A 341 -5.73 14.41 18.30
C GLN A 341 -7.00 14.54 17.44
N PHE A 342 -7.11 13.76 16.36
CA PHE A 342 -8.25 13.77 15.45
C PHE A 342 -8.61 12.35 15.03
N ALA A 343 -9.89 12.04 14.90
CA ALA A 343 -10.39 10.82 14.27
C ALA A 343 -11.59 11.13 13.37
N THR A 344 -11.88 10.25 12.43
CA THR A 344 -13.12 10.33 11.65
C THR A 344 -14.33 10.08 12.54
N GLY A 345 -15.38 10.91 12.38
CA GLY A 345 -16.70 10.65 12.93
C GLY A 345 -17.58 9.77 12.05
N PHE A 346 -17.02 9.19 10.97
CA PHE A 346 -17.66 8.37 9.95
C PHE A 346 -18.77 9.08 9.13
N ASN A 347 -19.89 9.41 9.77
CA ASN A 347 -21.06 10.03 9.17
C ASN A 347 -21.92 10.75 10.22
N ALA A 348 -22.91 11.50 9.75
CA ALA A 348 -23.73 12.31 10.63
C ALA A 348 -24.63 11.51 11.57
N LYS A 349 -25.13 10.36 11.09
CA LYS A 349 -25.87 9.41 11.90
C LYS A 349 -25.04 8.89 13.08
N PHE A 350 -23.76 8.58 12.87
CA PHE A 350 -22.87 8.12 13.93
C PHE A 350 -22.69 9.16 15.04
N ILE A 351 -22.47 10.43 14.69
CA ILE A 351 -22.35 11.52 15.66
C ILE A 351 -23.65 11.69 16.46
N ARG A 352 -24.79 11.69 15.76
CA ARG A 352 -26.12 11.84 16.36
C ARG A 352 -26.46 10.66 17.30
N ASP A 353 -26.39 9.44 16.78
CA ASP A 353 -26.84 8.23 17.48
C ASP A 353 -25.97 7.96 18.73
N ASN A 354 -24.68 8.30 18.68
CA ASN A 354 -23.77 8.14 19.83
C ASN A 354 -23.69 9.38 20.73
N LYS A 355 -24.47 10.44 20.47
CA LYS A 355 -24.42 11.74 21.17
C LYS A 355 -22.98 12.24 21.34
N LEU A 356 -22.20 12.17 20.26
CA LEU A 356 -20.80 12.60 20.27
C LEU A 356 -20.70 14.12 20.24
N GLY A 357 -20.05 14.68 21.25
CA GLY A 357 -19.85 16.11 21.39
C GLY A 357 -18.78 16.42 22.45
N PRO A 358 -18.54 17.70 22.75
CA PRO A 358 -17.58 18.10 23.77
C PRO A 358 -17.85 17.39 25.10
N GLY A 359 -16.80 16.80 25.69
CA GLY A 359 -16.87 16.05 26.94
C GLY A 359 -17.24 14.57 26.81
N SER A 360 -17.57 14.05 25.62
CA SER A 360 -17.67 12.60 25.40
C SER A 360 -16.33 11.90 25.69
N LEU A 361 -16.36 10.67 26.21
CA LEU A 361 -15.18 9.81 26.28
C LEU A 361 -15.25 8.77 25.18
N ILE A 362 -14.22 8.73 24.34
CA ILE A 362 -14.11 7.80 23.22
C ILE A 362 -12.87 6.94 23.39
N ARG A 363 -12.99 5.67 23.01
CA ARG A 363 -11.82 4.82 22.83
C ARG A 363 -11.34 5.00 21.40
N VAL A 364 -10.17 5.59 21.26
CA VAL A 364 -9.49 5.70 19.97
C VAL A 364 -8.46 4.59 19.89
N VAL A 365 -8.37 3.95 18.73
CA VAL A 365 -7.34 2.96 18.44
C VAL A 365 -6.67 3.37 17.14
N ARG A 366 -5.36 3.13 17.08
CA ARG A 366 -4.57 3.34 15.89
C ARG A 366 -4.74 2.10 15.01
N SER A 367 -5.47 2.24 13.90
CA SER A 367 -5.41 1.22 12.85
C SER A 367 -4.09 1.36 12.11
N GLY A 368 -3.30 0.28 12.09
CA GLY A 368 -2.19 0.15 11.15
C GLY A 368 -1.21 1.33 11.08
N ASP A 369 -0.69 1.78 12.23
CA ASP A 369 0.29 2.88 12.35
C ASP A 369 -0.09 4.24 11.75
N VAL A 370 -1.28 4.48 11.18
CA VAL A 370 -1.55 5.79 10.55
C VAL A 370 -2.89 6.41 10.94
N ILE A 371 -4.03 5.72 10.85
CA ILE A 371 -5.33 6.38 11.06
C ILE A 371 -5.95 6.00 12.41
N PRO A 372 -6.00 6.92 13.39
CA PRO A 372 -6.84 6.73 14.56
C PRO A 372 -8.32 6.76 14.17
N PHE A 373 -9.05 5.74 14.61
CA PHE A 373 -10.50 5.71 14.50
C PHE A 373 -11.16 5.51 15.86
N ILE A 374 -12.43 5.90 15.94
CA ILE A 374 -13.24 5.72 17.14
C ILE A 374 -13.68 4.25 17.16
N GLN A 375 -13.06 3.44 18.02
CA GLN A 375 -13.44 2.05 18.22
C GLN A 375 -14.79 1.95 18.93
N SER A 376 -14.97 2.76 19.98
CA SER A 376 -16.22 2.81 20.75
C SER A 376 -16.38 4.13 21.49
N VAL A 377 -17.64 4.47 21.78
CA VAL A 377 -17.98 5.59 22.66
C VAL A 377 -18.15 5.03 24.07
N VAL A 378 -17.21 5.37 24.96
CA VAL A 378 -17.19 4.90 26.35
C VAL A 378 -18.22 5.67 27.17
N LYS A 379 -18.30 6.99 26.97
CA LYS A 379 -19.28 7.86 27.62
C LYS A 379 -19.81 8.87 26.60
N PRO A 380 -21.11 8.86 26.28
CA PRO A 380 -21.73 9.86 25.44
C PRO A 380 -21.62 11.28 26.04
N GLY A 381 -21.69 12.31 25.20
CA GLY A 381 -21.78 13.70 25.64
C GLY A 381 -23.19 14.06 26.10
N ALA A 382 -23.38 15.31 26.54
CA ALA A 382 -24.72 15.82 26.89
C ALA A 382 -25.65 15.87 25.68
N ALA A 383 -25.11 16.26 24.52
CA ALA A 383 -25.79 16.27 23.23
C ALA A 383 -24.79 15.99 22.10
N ALA A 384 -25.29 15.53 20.95
CA ALA A 384 -24.49 15.45 19.73
C ALA A 384 -24.13 16.86 19.25
N GLN A 385 -22.86 17.10 18.91
CA GLN A 385 -22.45 18.35 18.26
C GLN A 385 -22.65 18.23 16.74
N MET A 386 -23.85 18.62 16.30
CA MET A 386 -24.20 18.74 14.87
C MET A 386 -23.63 20.05 14.29
N PRO A 387 -23.52 20.21 12.95
CA PRO A 387 -23.03 21.45 12.36
C PRO A 387 -23.94 22.65 12.67
N ASP A 388 -23.35 23.82 12.89
CA ASP A 388 -24.07 25.08 13.10
C ASP A 388 -24.56 25.73 11.78
N VAL A 389 -24.25 25.12 10.65
CA VAL A 389 -24.70 25.56 9.32
C VAL A 389 -26.01 24.87 8.93
N PRO A 390 -26.90 25.50 8.15
CA PRO A 390 -28.10 24.83 7.64
C PRO A 390 -27.76 23.55 6.84
N TYR A 391 -28.40 22.43 7.18
CA TYR A 391 -28.18 21.14 6.52
C TYR A 391 -29.49 20.36 6.30
N VAL A 392 -29.45 19.41 5.37
CA VAL A 392 -30.52 18.44 5.09
C VAL A 392 -29.99 17.01 5.20
N TRP A 393 -30.82 16.08 5.65
CA TRP A 393 -30.48 14.66 5.63
C TRP A 393 -30.63 14.11 4.21
N GLY A 394 -29.68 13.27 3.78
CA GLY A 394 -29.88 12.47 2.58
C GLY A 394 -30.93 11.39 2.79
N ASP A 395 -31.47 10.84 1.69
CA ASP A 395 -32.54 9.83 1.71
C ASP A 395 -32.24 8.60 2.59
N SER A 396 -30.96 8.25 2.75
CA SER A 396 -30.54 7.12 3.59
C SER A 396 -30.62 7.40 5.10
N GLY A 397 -30.75 8.68 5.50
CA GLY A 397 -30.67 9.10 6.90
C GLY A 397 -29.30 8.88 7.54
N VAL A 398 -28.25 8.62 6.75
CA VAL A 398 -26.87 8.34 7.24
C VAL A 398 -26.01 9.60 7.22
N ASP A 399 -26.03 10.34 6.11
CA ASP A 399 -25.22 11.53 5.89
C ASP A 399 -26.10 12.79 5.81
N ILE A 400 -25.51 13.94 6.12
CA ILE A 400 -26.13 15.25 5.95
C ILE A 400 -25.35 16.07 4.90
N PHE A 401 -26.07 16.96 4.24
CA PHE A 401 -25.58 17.80 3.16
C PHE A 401 -25.87 19.26 3.48
N LEU A 402 -24.94 20.15 3.11
CA LEU A 402 -25.11 21.59 3.26
C LEU A 402 -26.37 22.06 2.51
N ALA A 403 -27.31 22.72 3.19
CA ALA A 403 -28.58 23.15 2.62
C ALA A 403 -28.43 24.37 1.68
N GLY A 404 -29.43 24.60 0.81
CA GLY A 404 -29.47 25.73 -0.12
C GLY A 404 -28.61 25.53 -1.37
N ASN A 405 -28.29 26.62 -2.09
CA ASN A 405 -27.29 26.64 -3.18
C ASN A 405 -26.14 27.63 -2.88
N GLN A 406 -25.96 27.95 -1.60
CA GLN A 406 -24.92 28.86 -1.14
C GLN A 406 -23.55 28.24 -1.46
N GLU A 407 -22.87 28.77 -2.46
CA GLU A 407 -21.45 28.48 -2.68
C GLU A 407 -20.67 29.09 -1.50
N ASN A 408 -20.22 28.23 -0.59
CA ASN A 408 -19.25 28.64 0.41
C ASN A 408 -17.85 28.59 -0.22
N ALA A 409 -17.01 29.57 0.09
CA ALA A 409 -15.62 29.66 -0.37
C ALA A 409 -14.84 28.34 -0.24
N ASP A 410 -15.08 27.58 0.84
CA ASP A 410 -14.46 26.27 1.06
C ASP A 410 -14.89 25.22 0.02
N LEU A 411 -16.16 25.22 -0.37
CA LEU A 411 -16.68 24.30 -1.38
C LEU A 411 -16.08 24.62 -2.75
N THR A 412 -16.06 25.90 -3.13
CA THR A 412 -15.48 26.37 -4.39
C THR A 412 -14.00 26.02 -4.48
N ARG A 413 -13.23 26.28 -3.41
CA ARG A 413 -11.81 25.92 -3.30
C ARG A 413 -11.58 24.41 -3.42
N ARG A 414 -12.38 23.57 -2.76
CA ARG A 414 -12.28 22.10 -2.88
C ARG A 414 -12.61 21.61 -4.29
N ARG A 415 -13.58 22.24 -4.97
CA ARG A 415 -13.92 21.93 -6.36
C ARG A 415 -12.78 22.30 -7.32
N LEU A 416 -12.14 23.45 -7.13
CA LEU A 416 -10.95 23.85 -7.90
C LEU A 416 -9.80 22.85 -7.72
N LYS A 417 -9.47 22.49 -6.48
CA LYS A 417 -8.45 21.47 -6.17
C LYS A 417 -8.76 20.12 -6.83
N HIS A 418 -10.01 19.65 -6.70
CA HIS A 418 -10.46 18.43 -7.34
C HIS A 418 -10.34 18.50 -8.87
N PHE A 419 -10.76 19.61 -9.48
CA PHE A 419 -10.68 19.80 -10.93
C PHE A 419 -9.23 19.67 -11.42
N PHE A 420 -8.30 20.46 -10.88
CA PHE A 420 -6.91 20.45 -11.33
C PHE A 420 -6.21 19.11 -11.07
N SER A 421 -6.49 18.49 -9.92
CA SER A 421 -5.99 17.16 -9.60
C SER A 421 -6.46 16.11 -10.61
N LYS A 422 -7.76 16.11 -10.96
CA LYS A 422 -8.33 15.12 -11.90
C LYS A 422 -8.01 15.40 -13.36
N MET A 423 -7.80 16.65 -13.74
CA MET A 423 -7.27 17.01 -15.06
C MET A 423 -5.80 16.59 -15.21
N ASN A 424 -5.11 16.27 -14.11
CA ASN A 424 -3.69 15.89 -14.07
C ASN A 424 -2.78 16.99 -14.62
N ILE A 425 -3.07 18.25 -14.26
CA ILE A 425 -2.28 19.41 -14.67
C ILE A 425 -1.05 19.51 -13.77
N ALA A 426 0.14 19.48 -14.36
CA ALA A 426 1.40 19.48 -13.62
C ALA A 426 1.67 20.82 -12.92
N ASN A 427 2.36 20.76 -11.78
CA ASN A 427 2.86 21.91 -11.01
C ASN A 427 1.80 22.85 -10.40
N ILE A 428 0.51 22.48 -10.41
CA ILE A 428 -0.53 23.21 -9.67
C ILE A 428 -0.86 22.44 -8.38
N SER A 429 -0.31 22.90 -7.26
CA SER A 429 -0.52 22.27 -5.95
C SER A 429 -1.71 22.89 -5.21
N ASP A 430 -2.27 22.14 -4.25
CA ASP A 430 -3.36 22.63 -3.40
C ASP A 430 -3.04 23.96 -2.69
N GLY A 431 -1.81 24.10 -2.20
CA GLY A 431 -1.36 25.34 -1.54
C GLY A 431 -1.25 26.52 -2.50
N LEU A 432 -0.95 26.26 -3.77
CA LEU A 432 -0.91 27.29 -4.80
C LEU A 432 -2.32 27.73 -5.20
N ILE A 433 -3.26 26.79 -5.32
CA ILE A 433 -4.68 27.09 -5.52
C ILE A 433 -5.23 27.91 -4.35
N ASP A 434 -4.89 27.57 -3.11
CA ASP A 434 -5.29 28.36 -1.94
C ASP A 434 -4.77 29.80 -2.00
N LYS A 435 -3.51 29.96 -2.40
CA LYS A 435 -2.89 31.28 -2.56
C LYS A 435 -3.57 32.11 -3.65
N PHE A 436 -3.82 31.53 -4.83
CA PHE A 436 -4.53 32.21 -5.91
C PHE A 436 -5.95 32.58 -5.51
N TYR A 437 -6.66 31.68 -4.82
CA TYR A 437 -8.00 31.93 -4.30
C TYR A 437 -8.03 33.12 -3.32
N GLN A 438 -7.08 33.19 -2.38
CA GLN A 438 -6.95 34.29 -1.42
C GLN A 438 -6.66 35.64 -2.12
N ASN A 439 -6.05 35.62 -3.30
CA ASN A 439 -5.75 36.80 -4.11
C ASN A 439 -6.83 37.09 -5.17
N GLY A 440 -8.05 36.57 -5.00
CA GLY A 440 -9.21 36.93 -5.81
C GLY A 440 -9.48 36.03 -7.03
N MET A 441 -8.63 35.04 -7.32
CA MET A 441 -8.90 34.03 -8.35
C MET A 441 -9.84 32.95 -7.82
N ILE A 442 -11.13 33.28 -7.73
CA ILE A 442 -12.14 32.45 -7.06
C ILE A 442 -12.96 31.54 -8.00
N THR A 443 -12.90 31.74 -9.32
CA THR A 443 -13.66 30.95 -10.32
C THR A 443 -12.74 30.11 -11.19
N LEU A 444 -13.22 28.97 -11.71
CA LEU A 444 -12.43 28.14 -12.62
C LEU A 444 -12.00 28.90 -13.88
N SER A 445 -12.90 29.70 -14.47
CA SER A 445 -12.58 30.50 -15.67
C SER A 445 -11.44 31.49 -15.46
N ALA A 446 -11.27 32.02 -14.23
CA ALA A 446 -10.14 32.89 -13.91
C ALA A 446 -8.80 32.15 -14.02
N TYR A 447 -8.73 30.87 -13.62
CA TYR A 447 -7.52 30.06 -13.78
C TYR A 447 -7.29 29.68 -15.24
N LEU A 448 -8.35 29.28 -15.95
CA LEU A 448 -8.25 28.84 -17.34
C LEU A 448 -7.81 29.97 -18.29
N SER A 449 -8.15 31.21 -17.96
CA SER A 449 -7.84 32.41 -18.74
C SER A 449 -6.63 33.20 -18.21
N ALA A 450 -5.99 32.73 -17.14
CA ALA A 450 -4.92 33.48 -16.49
C ALA A 450 -3.74 33.68 -17.43
N THR A 451 -3.24 34.91 -17.50
CA THR A 451 -1.96 35.22 -18.14
C THR A 451 -0.81 35.11 -17.14
N ALA A 452 0.43 35.01 -17.62
CA ALA A 452 1.60 35.00 -16.73
C ALA A 452 1.65 36.26 -15.86
N ALA A 453 1.26 37.42 -16.43
CA ALA A 453 1.16 38.68 -15.71
C ALA A 453 0.12 38.65 -14.58
N ASP A 454 -1.02 37.98 -14.78
CA ASP A 454 -2.05 37.84 -13.74
C ASP A 454 -1.56 37.00 -12.56
N LEU A 455 -0.84 35.91 -12.85
CA LEU A 455 -0.29 35.03 -11.80
C LEU A 455 0.85 35.68 -11.02
N GLN A 456 1.66 36.51 -11.67
CA GLN A 456 2.78 37.23 -11.03
C GLN A 456 2.32 38.31 -10.04
N ARG A 457 1.06 38.77 -10.09
CA ARG A 457 0.51 39.68 -9.07
C ARG A 457 0.38 39.02 -7.70
N VAL A 458 0.51 37.70 -7.63
CA VAL A 458 0.40 36.93 -6.39
C VAL A 458 1.78 36.72 -5.78
N ASP A 459 1.93 37.13 -4.52
CA ASP A 459 3.21 37.12 -3.82
C ASP A 459 3.85 35.71 -3.76
N GLY A 460 5.15 35.65 -4.07
CA GLY A 460 5.91 34.41 -4.19
C GLY A 460 5.67 33.61 -5.48
N VAL A 461 5.02 34.18 -6.50
CA VAL A 461 4.95 33.60 -7.86
C VAL A 461 5.90 34.35 -8.79
N GLN A 462 7.04 33.73 -9.08
CA GLN A 462 8.04 34.29 -10.01
C GLN A 462 7.67 34.03 -11.48
N GLU A 463 8.21 34.83 -12.40
CA GLU A 463 7.96 34.77 -13.85
C GLU A 463 8.08 33.35 -14.41
N THR A 464 9.17 32.64 -14.11
CA THR A 464 9.39 31.26 -14.61
C THR A 464 8.35 30.26 -14.12
N LEU A 465 7.78 30.47 -12.93
CA LEU A 465 6.70 29.63 -12.40
C LEU A 465 5.37 30.01 -13.06
N ALA A 466 5.09 31.30 -13.21
CA ALA A 466 3.88 31.79 -13.87
C ALA A 466 3.77 31.26 -15.31
N ASP A 467 4.84 31.35 -16.09
CA ASP A 467 4.87 30.83 -17.47
C ASP A 467 4.62 29.33 -17.52
N LYS A 468 5.28 28.57 -16.64
CA LYS A 468 5.09 27.11 -16.54
C LYS A 468 3.64 26.75 -16.21
N LEU A 469 3.01 27.49 -15.29
CA LEU A 469 1.62 27.24 -14.89
C LEU A 469 0.66 27.51 -16.05
N VAL A 470 0.79 28.65 -16.72
CA VAL A 470 -0.04 28.96 -17.89
C VAL A 470 0.14 27.91 -18.98
N GLN A 471 1.38 27.54 -19.32
CA GLN A 471 1.66 26.50 -20.31
C GLN A 471 1.06 25.14 -19.93
N ASN A 472 1.18 24.75 -18.66
CA ASN A 472 0.64 23.49 -18.16
C ASN A 472 -0.89 23.47 -18.16
N ILE A 473 -1.53 24.59 -17.78
CA ILE A 473 -2.99 24.73 -17.82
C ILE A 473 -3.47 24.64 -19.27
N GLN A 474 -2.92 25.44 -20.18
CA GLN A 474 -3.31 25.43 -21.59
C GLN A 474 -3.12 24.04 -22.22
N ARG A 475 -1.97 23.39 -21.99
CA ARG A 475 -1.73 22.03 -22.49
C ARG A 475 -2.70 21.00 -21.87
N GLY A 476 -3.05 21.17 -20.60
CA GLY A 476 -3.87 20.23 -19.86
C GLY A 476 -5.38 20.34 -20.09
N ILE A 477 -5.84 21.40 -20.75
CA ILE A 477 -7.27 21.62 -21.08
C ILE A 477 -7.59 21.44 -22.55
N HIS A 478 -6.58 21.29 -23.41
CA HIS A 478 -6.75 20.97 -24.81
C HIS A 478 -6.73 19.47 -25.08
N ASP A 479 -7.54 19.02 -26.05
CA ASP A 479 -7.70 17.63 -26.45
C ASP A 479 -7.72 16.64 -25.27
N VAL A 480 -8.65 16.87 -24.33
CA VAL A 480 -8.76 16.05 -23.11
C VAL A 480 -9.78 14.93 -23.28
N PRO A 481 -9.51 13.70 -22.80
CA PRO A 481 -10.52 12.64 -22.82
C PRO A 481 -11.81 13.05 -22.10
N LEU A 482 -12.96 12.81 -22.72
CA LEU A 482 -14.28 13.24 -22.21
C LEU A 482 -14.51 12.80 -20.75
N VAL A 483 -14.23 11.54 -20.43
CA VAL A 483 -14.41 10.99 -19.08
C VAL A 483 -13.59 11.75 -18.04
N ARG A 484 -12.37 12.20 -18.38
CA ARG A 484 -11.54 12.97 -17.45
C ARG A 484 -12.20 14.31 -17.10
N VAL A 485 -12.75 15.00 -18.10
CA VAL A 485 -13.48 16.26 -17.89
C VAL A 485 -14.76 16.02 -17.09
N MET A 486 -15.49 14.93 -17.37
CA MET A 486 -16.69 14.55 -16.59
C MET A 486 -16.36 14.36 -15.11
N VAL A 487 -15.29 13.63 -14.78
CA VAL A 487 -14.84 13.43 -13.40
C VAL A 487 -14.34 14.73 -12.76
N ALA A 488 -13.53 15.51 -13.48
CA ALA A 488 -12.94 16.74 -12.97
C ALA A 488 -13.99 17.83 -12.69
N SER A 489 -15.01 17.93 -13.56
CA SER A 489 -16.11 18.90 -13.43
C SER A 489 -16.98 18.69 -12.19
N ASN A 490 -16.99 17.47 -11.64
CA ASN A 490 -17.80 17.05 -10.51
C ASN A 490 -19.32 17.30 -10.67
N GLN A 491 -19.83 17.38 -11.90
CA GLN A 491 -21.25 17.69 -12.18
C GLN A 491 -22.20 16.51 -11.92
N PHE A 492 -21.70 15.27 -12.01
CA PHE A 492 -22.50 14.07 -11.78
C PHE A 492 -22.63 13.67 -10.30
N GLY A 493 -21.93 14.39 -9.40
CA GLY A 493 -21.97 14.16 -7.96
C GLY A 493 -21.33 12.84 -7.50
N ALA A 494 -21.65 12.45 -6.27
CA ALA A 494 -21.09 11.27 -5.64
C ALA A 494 -21.51 9.97 -6.38
N GLY A 495 -20.55 9.06 -6.56
CA GLY A 495 -20.81 7.72 -7.13
C GLY A 495 -20.51 7.56 -8.62
N PHE A 496 -20.11 8.63 -9.32
CA PHE A 496 -19.66 8.62 -10.72
C PHE A 496 -18.15 8.85 -10.84
N GLY A 497 -17.38 7.77 -10.63
CA GLY A 497 -15.94 7.76 -10.91
C GLY A 497 -15.62 7.40 -12.37
N GLU A 498 -14.34 7.52 -12.73
CA GLU A 498 -13.79 7.25 -14.07
C GLU A 498 -14.29 5.92 -14.66
N ARG A 499 -14.21 4.81 -13.90
CA ARG A 499 -14.67 3.49 -14.34
C ARG A 499 -16.12 3.45 -14.81
N LYS A 500 -17.04 4.07 -14.06
CA LYS A 500 -18.47 4.06 -14.43
C LYS A 500 -18.73 4.96 -15.64
N LEU A 501 -18.07 6.11 -15.70
CA LEU A 501 -18.22 7.05 -16.80
C LEU A 501 -17.64 6.49 -18.10
N HIS A 502 -16.57 5.70 -18.05
CA HIS A 502 -16.07 4.94 -19.21
C HIS A 502 -17.12 4.00 -19.78
N ILE A 503 -17.78 3.19 -18.95
CA ILE A 503 -18.85 2.28 -19.42
C ILE A 503 -19.92 3.04 -20.22
N ILE A 504 -20.30 4.24 -19.78
CA ILE A 504 -21.27 5.08 -20.49
C ILE A 504 -20.68 5.65 -21.77
N VAL A 505 -19.52 6.32 -21.70
CA VAL A 505 -18.93 7.02 -22.86
C VAL A 505 -18.53 6.03 -23.96
N ASP A 506 -18.00 4.86 -23.60
CA ASP A 506 -17.61 3.83 -24.56
C ASP A 506 -18.83 3.23 -25.26
N ALA A 507 -19.93 2.98 -24.52
CA ALA A 507 -21.19 2.50 -25.10
C ALA A 507 -21.97 3.60 -25.84
N MET A 508 -21.77 4.86 -25.47
CA MET A 508 -22.50 6.03 -25.98
C MET A 508 -21.53 7.18 -26.33
N PRO A 509 -20.72 7.04 -27.40
CA PRO A 509 -19.69 8.02 -27.78
C PRO A 509 -20.20 9.44 -28.00
N ASP A 510 -21.42 9.55 -28.54
CA ASP A 510 -22.07 10.83 -28.86
C ASP A 510 -23.04 11.28 -27.75
N ILE A 511 -22.88 10.81 -26.51
CA ILE A 511 -23.76 11.14 -25.38
C ILE A 511 -23.96 12.66 -25.18
N LEU A 512 -22.96 13.47 -25.54
CA LEU A 512 -23.07 14.94 -25.47
C LEU A 512 -24.04 15.54 -26.49
N LYS A 513 -24.23 14.88 -27.63
CA LYS A 513 -25.12 15.31 -28.71
C LYS A 513 -26.48 14.60 -28.69
N ASP A 514 -26.67 13.65 -27.79
CA ASP A 514 -27.89 12.87 -27.70
C ASP A 514 -29.09 13.76 -27.30
N THR A 515 -30.09 13.83 -28.18
CA THR A 515 -31.32 14.62 -28.00
C THR A 515 -32.53 13.74 -27.64
N SER A 516 -32.31 12.48 -27.26
CA SER A 516 -33.37 11.58 -26.81
C SER A 516 -34.09 12.12 -25.58
N THR A 517 -35.32 11.66 -25.37
CA THR A 517 -36.06 11.98 -24.13
C THR A 517 -35.32 11.45 -22.91
N ILE A 518 -35.48 12.13 -21.75
CA ILE A 518 -34.87 11.73 -20.48
C ILE A 518 -35.20 10.27 -20.14
N ALA A 519 -36.45 9.84 -20.36
CA ALA A 519 -36.89 8.47 -20.12
C ALA A 519 -36.12 7.46 -20.97
N HIS A 520 -36.06 7.69 -22.29
CA HIS A 520 -35.37 6.78 -23.21
C HIS A 520 -33.85 6.72 -22.95
N LEU A 521 -33.24 7.85 -22.64
CA LEU A 521 -31.83 7.90 -22.30
C LEU A 521 -31.53 7.19 -20.97
N THR A 522 -32.44 7.32 -19.99
CA THR A 522 -32.33 6.63 -18.71
C THR A 522 -32.43 5.11 -18.89
N GLU A 523 -33.35 4.61 -19.71
CA GLU A 523 -33.47 3.18 -20.02
C GLU A 523 -32.19 2.64 -20.66
N ARG A 524 -31.63 3.36 -21.65
CA ARG A 524 -30.38 2.96 -22.31
C ARG A 524 -29.20 2.91 -21.37
N VAL A 525 -29.06 3.88 -20.47
CA VAL A 525 -27.99 3.87 -19.45
C VAL A 525 -28.23 2.79 -18.40
N ALA A 526 -29.49 2.54 -18.01
CA ALA A 526 -29.84 1.48 -17.06
C ALA A 526 -29.57 0.06 -17.60
N ALA A 527 -29.61 -0.11 -18.92
CA ALA A 527 -29.29 -1.37 -19.58
C ALA A 527 -27.78 -1.70 -19.61
N LEU A 528 -26.91 -0.73 -19.26
CA LEU A 528 -25.48 -0.96 -19.18
C LEU A 528 -25.11 -1.80 -17.95
N GLU A 529 -24.13 -2.69 -18.09
CA GLU A 529 -23.67 -3.53 -16.99
C GLU A 529 -23.16 -2.68 -15.81
N GLY A 530 -23.65 -2.97 -14.60
CA GLY A 530 -23.30 -2.24 -13.38
C GLY A 530 -24.12 -0.96 -13.13
N PHE A 531 -25.16 -0.70 -13.94
CA PHE A 531 -26.11 0.38 -13.73
C PHE A 531 -27.46 -0.12 -13.24
N SER A 532 -28.13 0.71 -12.44
CA SER A 532 -29.50 0.53 -12.00
C SER A 532 -30.32 1.74 -12.44
N THR A 533 -31.66 1.64 -12.45
CA THR A 533 -32.54 2.76 -12.80
C THR A 533 -32.23 4.02 -11.99
N LYS A 534 -31.94 3.88 -10.68
CA LYS A 534 -31.56 4.99 -9.81
C LYS A 534 -30.25 5.65 -10.26
N THR A 535 -29.24 4.85 -10.58
CA THR A 535 -27.93 5.37 -11.04
C THR A 535 -28.06 6.01 -12.42
N ALA A 536 -28.78 5.38 -13.35
CA ALA A 536 -29.04 5.93 -14.68
C ALA A 536 -29.79 7.26 -14.61
N THR A 537 -30.84 7.34 -13.77
CA THR A 537 -31.59 8.58 -13.56
C THR A 537 -30.68 9.70 -13.04
N ALA A 538 -29.82 9.40 -12.06
CA ALA A 538 -28.86 10.36 -11.52
C ALA A 538 -27.83 10.83 -12.56
N PHE A 539 -27.41 9.96 -13.48
CA PHE A 539 -26.53 10.36 -14.58
C PHE A 539 -27.25 11.32 -15.54
N VAL A 540 -28.42 10.91 -16.02
CA VAL A 540 -29.17 11.64 -17.06
C VAL A 540 -29.64 13.00 -16.54
N SER A 541 -30.10 13.09 -15.29
CA SER A 541 -30.52 14.36 -14.69
C SER A 541 -29.38 15.37 -14.58
N ASN A 542 -28.14 14.92 -14.40
CA ASN A 542 -26.96 15.78 -14.29
C ASN A 542 -26.25 16.02 -15.63
N LEU A 543 -26.62 15.31 -16.70
CA LEU A 543 -26.01 15.47 -18.02
C LEU A 543 -26.20 16.89 -18.57
N GLN A 544 -27.35 17.52 -18.32
CA GLN A 544 -27.60 18.90 -18.74
C GLN A 544 -26.70 19.90 -18.00
N ALA A 545 -26.47 19.71 -16.70
CA ALA A 545 -25.53 20.53 -15.92
C ALA A 545 -24.10 20.38 -16.45
N PHE A 546 -23.69 19.16 -16.82
CA PHE A 546 -22.38 18.94 -17.45
C PHE A 546 -22.26 19.61 -18.83
N ARG A 547 -23.30 19.54 -19.67
CA ARG A 547 -23.32 20.28 -20.95
C ARG A 547 -23.18 21.78 -20.73
N ARG A 548 -23.86 22.32 -19.72
CA ARG A 548 -23.75 23.74 -19.35
C ARG A 548 -22.35 24.09 -18.88
N PHE A 549 -21.72 23.24 -18.05
CA PHE A 549 -20.33 23.42 -17.62
C PHE A 549 -19.35 23.55 -18.80
N LEU A 550 -19.49 22.72 -19.85
CA LEU A 550 -18.65 22.83 -21.05
C LEU A 550 -18.89 24.15 -21.81
N LEU A 551 -20.13 24.65 -21.86
CA LEU A 551 -20.45 25.94 -22.47
C LEU A 551 -19.88 27.12 -21.69
N ASP A 552 -19.89 27.05 -20.35
CA ASP A 552 -19.36 28.08 -19.47
C ASP A 552 -17.80 28.09 -19.44
N HIS A 553 -17.17 27.00 -19.90
CA HIS A 553 -15.71 26.85 -19.97
C HIS A 553 -15.23 26.42 -21.37
N PRO A 554 -15.42 27.26 -22.40
CA PRO A 554 -15.15 26.91 -23.81
C PRO A 554 -13.66 26.66 -24.12
N GLN A 555 -12.76 27.04 -23.21
CA GLN A 555 -11.32 26.77 -23.32
C GLN A 555 -10.99 25.28 -23.16
N ILE A 556 -11.87 24.51 -22.52
CA ILE A 556 -11.70 23.06 -22.38
C ILE A 556 -12.19 22.40 -23.67
N THR A 557 -11.27 21.81 -24.42
CA THR A 557 -11.62 21.05 -25.64
C THR A 557 -11.51 19.57 -25.36
N VAL A 558 -12.58 18.82 -25.66
CA VAL A 558 -12.64 17.38 -25.47
C VAL A 558 -12.20 16.64 -26.74
N GLN A 559 -11.45 15.55 -26.57
CA GLN A 559 -11.12 14.65 -27.68
C GLN A 559 -12.40 14.12 -28.31
N ARG A 560 -12.42 14.04 -29.64
CA ARG A 560 -13.48 13.33 -30.35
C ARG A 560 -13.36 11.84 -29.97
N HIS A 561 -14.35 11.34 -29.25
CA HIS A 561 -14.44 9.91 -28.98
C HIS A 561 -14.82 9.21 -30.29
N VAL A 562 -13.82 8.60 -30.94
CA VAL A 562 -14.05 7.81 -32.15
C VAL A 562 -14.74 6.52 -31.71
N ARG A 563 -15.87 6.17 -32.32
CA ARG A 563 -16.42 4.82 -32.22
C ARG A 563 -15.31 3.86 -32.62
N ASN A 564 -14.79 3.10 -31.67
CA ASN A 564 -14.13 1.85 -32.03
C ASN A 564 -15.21 0.91 -32.54
N ASP A 565 -15.62 1.09 -33.79
CA ASP A 565 -16.31 0.06 -34.57
C ASP A 565 -15.29 -1.05 -34.88
N THR A 566 -14.74 -1.67 -33.84
CA THR A 566 -13.83 -2.82 -33.93
C THR A 566 -14.59 -4.12 -34.20
N ARG A 567 -15.66 -4.06 -35.02
CA ARG A 567 -16.39 -5.27 -35.46
C ARG A 567 -16.07 -5.72 -36.89
N HIS A 568 -15.21 -5.01 -37.62
CA HIS A 568 -14.81 -5.40 -38.98
C HIS A 568 -13.31 -5.23 -39.22
N GLY A 569 -12.51 -5.99 -38.48
CA GLY A 569 -11.09 -6.18 -38.78
C GLY A 569 -10.78 -7.68 -38.89
N ARG A 570 -9.65 -8.03 -39.53
CA ARG A 570 -9.27 -9.44 -39.76
C ARG A 570 -9.05 -10.25 -38.47
N LEU A 571 -8.88 -9.57 -37.34
CA LEU A 571 -8.76 -10.17 -36.00
C LEU A 571 -10.05 -10.03 -35.17
N SER A 572 -11.18 -9.73 -35.81
CA SER A 572 -12.47 -9.60 -35.12
C SER A 572 -12.87 -10.91 -34.45
N GLY A 573 -13.14 -10.87 -33.15
CA GLY A 573 -13.46 -12.03 -32.32
C GLY A 573 -12.24 -12.71 -31.70
N GLU A 574 -11.03 -12.31 -32.08
CA GLU A 574 -9.80 -12.83 -31.49
C GLU A 574 -9.44 -12.04 -30.22
N VAL A 575 -9.11 -12.77 -29.15
CA VAL A 575 -8.69 -12.22 -27.87
C VAL A 575 -7.26 -12.69 -27.57
N PHE A 576 -6.35 -11.73 -27.57
CA PHE A 576 -4.92 -11.91 -27.37
C PHE A 576 -4.54 -11.70 -25.91
N VAL A 577 -3.70 -12.59 -25.38
CA VAL A 577 -3.07 -12.43 -24.06
C VAL A 577 -1.56 -12.54 -24.23
N PHE A 578 -0.79 -11.66 -23.60
CA PHE A 578 0.67 -11.73 -23.62
C PHE A 578 1.22 -12.35 -22.33
N THR A 579 2.20 -13.24 -22.46
CA THR A 579 2.88 -13.91 -21.34
C THR A 579 4.40 -13.89 -21.50
N GLY A 580 5.11 -13.47 -20.45
CA GLY A 580 6.57 -13.39 -20.46
C GLY A 580 7.16 -12.26 -21.33
N ILE A 581 6.32 -11.52 -22.06
CA ILE A 581 6.69 -10.37 -22.88
C ILE A 581 5.50 -9.40 -23.01
N ARG A 582 5.77 -8.14 -23.37
CA ARG A 582 4.76 -7.14 -23.78
C ARG A 582 5.36 -6.31 -24.90
N ASP A 583 4.54 -6.01 -25.90
CA ASP A 583 4.92 -5.18 -27.03
C ASP A 583 3.77 -4.21 -27.34
N LYS A 584 3.96 -2.94 -26.97
CA LYS A 584 2.93 -1.91 -27.14
C LYS A 584 2.59 -1.63 -28.60
N ALA A 585 3.55 -1.80 -29.51
CA ALA A 585 3.30 -1.60 -30.93
C ALA A 585 2.40 -2.72 -31.46
N ALA A 586 2.69 -3.96 -31.11
CA ALA A 586 1.84 -5.10 -31.44
C ALA A 586 0.44 -5.02 -30.79
N GLU A 587 0.33 -4.62 -29.51
CA GLU A 587 -0.96 -4.43 -28.83
C GLU A 587 -1.82 -3.37 -29.52
N THR A 588 -1.20 -2.27 -29.96
CA THR A 588 -1.88 -1.21 -30.72
C THR A 588 -2.36 -1.75 -32.06
N ARG A 589 -1.49 -2.47 -32.79
CA ARG A 589 -1.81 -3.03 -34.10
C ARG A 589 -2.90 -4.11 -34.06
N ILE A 590 -2.90 -4.96 -33.02
CA ILE A 590 -3.97 -5.94 -32.76
C ILE A 590 -5.31 -5.21 -32.63
N THR A 591 -5.34 -4.13 -31.86
CA THR A 591 -6.55 -3.34 -31.61
C THR A 591 -7.04 -2.66 -32.88
N GLU A 592 -6.13 -2.10 -33.70
CA GLU A 592 -6.45 -1.53 -35.02
C GLU A 592 -7.06 -2.55 -35.98
N LEU A 593 -6.59 -3.80 -35.93
CA LEU A 593 -7.07 -4.91 -36.77
C LEU A 593 -8.32 -5.61 -36.20
N GLY A 594 -8.93 -5.06 -35.14
CA GLY A 594 -10.20 -5.52 -34.56
C GLY A 594 -10.09 -6.59 -33.48
N GLY A 595 -8.87 -6.94 -33.04
CA GLY A 595 -8.63 -7.89 -31.94
C GLY A 595 -8.70 -7.22 -30.57
N VAL A 596 -8.93 -8.02 -29.53
CA VAL A 596 -8.98 -7.56 -28.14
C VAL A 596 -7.74 -8.02 -27.38
N VAL A 597 -7.00 -7.11 -26.74
CA VAL A 597 -5.90 -7.48 -25.85
C VAL A 597 -6.40 -7.58 -24.42
N ALA A 598 -6.33 -8.76 -23.82
CA ALA A 598 -6.73 -9.04 -22.46
C ALA A 598 -5.53 -9.23 -21.52
N GLY A 599 -5.71 -8.87 -20.24
CA GLY A 599 -4.65 -8.97 -19.23
C GLY A 599 -4.39 -10.39 -18.70
N SER A 600 -5.31 -11.32 -18.92
CA SER A 600 -5.26 -12.68 -18.39
C SER A 600 -6.02 -13.67 -19.28
N ILE A 601 -5.58 -14.93 -19.28
CA ILE A 601 -6.28 -16.03 -19.95
C ILE A 601 -7.66 -16.21 -19.31
N SER A 602 -8.69 -16.20 -20.14
CA SER A 602 -10.09 -16.47 -19.80
C SER A 602 -10.68 -17.46 -20.81
N SER A 603 -11.91 -17.91 -20.57
CA SER A 603 -12.65 -18.74 -21.53
C SER A 603 -12.89 -18.10 -22.90
N LYS A 604 -12.67 -16.78 -23.01
CA LYS A 604 -12.76 -16.02 -24.27
C LYS A 604 -11.42 -15.85 -24.98
N THR A 605 -10.31 -16.27 -24.38
CA THR A 605 -8.96 -16.11 -24.95
C THR A 605 -8.77 -17.07 -26.11
N THR A 606 -8.38 -16.53 -27.27
CA THR A 606 -8.17 -17.33 -28.48
C THR A 606 -6.67 -17.51 -28.77
N ILE A 607 -5.85 -16.52 -28.45
CA ILE A 607 -4.41 -16.51 -28.77
C ILE A 607 -3.58 -16.07 -27.55
N LEU A 608 -2.55 -16.85 -27.22
CA LEU A 608 -1.54 -16.52 -26.21
C LEU A 608 -0.19 -16.22 -26.89
N ILE A 609 0.33 -15.03 -26.69
CA ILE A 609 1.64 -14.60 -27.19
C ILE A 609 2.68 -14.83 -26.12
N ALA A 610 3.68 -15.67 -26.40
CA ALA A 610 4.71 -16.05 -25.46
C ALA A 610 6.10 -15.62 -25.94
N LYS A 611 6.95 -15.19 -25.01
CA LYS A 611 8.37 -14.92 -25.30
C LYS A 611 9.10 -16.15 -25.85
N ASP A 612 8.75 -17.31 -25.29
CA ASP A 612 9.21 -18.63 -25.70
C ASP A 612 8.00 -19.57 -25.72
N PRO A 613 7.42 -19.85 -26.91
CA PRO A 613 6.27 -20.74 -27.07
C PRO A 613 6.51 -22.18 -26.58
N SER A 614 7.77 -22.61 -26.52
CA SER A 614 8.19 -23.95 -26.12
C SER A 614 8.41 -24.08 -24.61
N ALA A 615 8.46 -22.97 -23.88
CA ALA A 615 8.67 -22.98 -22.44
C ALA A 615 7.56 -23.71 -21.67
N ASP A 616 7.91 -24.23 -20.50
CA ASP A 616 6.99 -24.98 -19.63
C ASP A 616 6.54 -24.13 -18.44
N THR A 617 5.65 -23.16 -18.71
CA THR A 617 5.09 -22.28 -17.67
C THR A 617 3.62 -22.60 -17.42
N LEU A 618 3.14 -22.35 -16.19
CA LEU A 618 1.74 -22.62 -15.80
C LEU A 618 0.69 -21.98 -16.75
N LYS A 619 1.00 -20.83 -17.37
CA LYS A 619 0.11 -20.19 -18.35
C LYS A 619 0.15 -20.86 -19.73
N LEU A 620 1.30 -21.39 -20.13
CA LEU A 620 1.44 -22.16 -21.37
C LEU A 620 0.83 -23.55 -21.23
N GLN A 621 0.99 -24.19 -20.07
CA GLN A 621 0.31 -25.45 -19.73
C GLN A 621 -1.21 -25.28 -19.78
N LYS A 622 -1.74 -24.25 -19.09
CA LYS A 622 -3.16 -23.92 -19.14
C LYS A 622 -3.67 -23.61 -20.54
N ALA A 623 -2.90 -22.85 -21.34
CA ALA A 623 -3.29 -22.57 -22.72
C ALA A 623 -3.29 -23.83 -23.60
N ARG A 624 -2.37 -24.78 -23.39
CA ARG A 624 -2.36 -26.09 -24.08
C ARG A 624 -3.55 -26.95 -23.66
N GLU A 625 -3.88 -26.98 -22.36
CA GLU A 625 -5.04 -27.68 -21.80
C GLU A 625 -6.37 -27.11 -22.33
N ASP A 626 -6.47 -25.78 -22.41
CA ASP A 626 -7.65 -25.05 -22.87
C ASP A 626 -7.74 -24.96 -24.42
N GLY A 627 -6.77 -25.55 -25.15
CA GLY A 627 -6.74 -25.54 -26.62
C GLY A 627 -6.47 -24.17 -27.26
N ILE A 628 -5.91 -23.23 -26.51
CA ILE A 628 -5.61 -21.86 -26.93
C ILE A 628 -4.36 -21.84 -27.83
N ARG A 629 -4.42 -21.12 -28.95
CA ARG A 629 -3.29 -21.03 -29.90
C ARG A 629 -2.14 -20.25 -29.27
N ILE A 630 -0.92 -20.81 -29.29
CA ILE A 630 0.28 -20.17 -28.73
C ILE A 630 1.19 -19.70 -29.87
N LEU A 631 1.62 -18.44 -29.84
CA LEU A 631 2.50 -17.83 -30.85
C LEU A 631 3.71 -17.15 -30.21
N GLY A 632 4.84 -17.14 -30.93
CA GLY A 632 5.97 -16.25 -30.64
C GLY A 632 5.70 -14.82 -31.13
N LEU A 633 6.60 -13.89 -30.81
CA LEU A 633 6.50 -12.52 -31.33
C LEU A 633 6.71 -12.44 -32.84
N ASP A 634 7.65 -13.21 -33.38
CA ASP A 634 7.92 -13.20 -34.81
C ASP A 634 6.69 -13.70 -35.59
N ASP A 635 6.06 -14.78 -35.11
CA ASP A 635 4.80 -15.29 -35.69
C ASP A 635 3.64 -14.30 -35.53
N LEU A 636 3.60 -13.56 -34.42
CA LEU A 636 2.62 -12.49 -34.22
C LEU A 636 2.81 -11.38 -35.26
N TYR A 637 4.04 -10.95 -35.51
CA TYR A 637 4.30 -9.90 -36.49
C TYR A 637 3.92 -10.34 -37.90
N VAL A 638 4.21 -11.59 -38.28
CA VAL A 638 3.72 -12.18 -39.54
C VAL A 638 2.18 -12.20 -39.60
N MET A 639 1.51 -12.43 -38.47
CA MET A 639 0.04 -12.36 -38.37
C MET A 639 -0.50 -10.92 -38.38
N LEU A 640 0.34 -9.91 -38.10
CA LEU A 640 0.00 -8.47 -38.03
C LEU A 640 0.37 -7.66 -39.29
N GLU A 641 1.12 -8.26 -40.21
CA GLU A 641 1.24 -7.89 -41.63
C GLU A 641 0.01 -8.33 -42.43
#